data_AF-A0A1Y5KIM9-F1
#
_entry.id   AF-A0A1Y5KIM9-F1
#
_cell.length_a   1.000
_cell.length_b   1.000
_cell.length_c   1.000
_cell.angle_alpha   90.00
_cell.angle_beta   90.00
_cell.angle_gamma   90.00
#
_symmetry.space_group_name_H-M   'P 1'
#
loop_
_entity.id
_entity.type
_entity.pdbx_description
1 polymer ?
#
loop_
_entity_poly.entity_id
_entity_poly.type
_entity_poly.pdbx_seq_one_letter_code
_entity_poly.pdbx_strand_id
1 'polypeptide(L)'
;MSLMRNGFRHLKVKVIALLCLLCLLFPSLISAGPPYRTVYIDHSVGGMQYYVQPIYLPEKVIDGNDMAVPLSTPSDLFVTGNGDVYVADTGNNRIVQFNDQGQYIRSIGDEEGPGTLNQPEGVFVAEDGAIYAANTAAGTIVKFDADGQVEQTYAKPVSNVLGDDYHFLPTKVVVDARGVMYIVVKDTHQGLLRMNPEGEFTGFFGANKTKLTWLDQLKRSILSKEMLAKEIAKRPNSIQNVTLTGDGFLFTTSTGKTNDGQIKKLNAGGFDAFQNKPFFEYDLVDTAYDSQGFLYGMDRVSGNIAIYDPTGDLLFYLGGADKNARQLGMVSFASSLAVNANNDIWVADSGTNLIHIFKRTSFGDTFLNAAHYYYEGDYAKSKPYWEEVIRHNGMLNISFNGLGKIALHDRDYELAIDYFKQSYDAEGYSDAFWSLRYDWLQRYFFVSLVSLIVLTAALVFLFKRAKTFVRSRTWHPKVKQYGSELGDAFYLIFHPYNGFYRLKERNISWFVIILIVLLAIGVHIWSIFGSGFIAHPFNLAWFNVRLSLLMLIAPWLTWIIANYLVSSVKGGEGRFREVLQASTFAIVPFIVMTIPATLLSNVLVLEEWIVIDLIHQLKWLWIILLLFVMTQVIHNFDFLESFKNAGITLFTIGVMWIFIIIFVALSGNLLDFFNQVYREVINYG
;
A
#
# COMPACT_ATOMS: atom_id res chain seq x y z
N MET A 1 -2.24 16.64 72.48
CA MET A 1 -2.04 16.13 71.10
C MET A 1 -3.32 16.08 70.24
N SER A 2 -4.46 16.67 70.67
CA SER A 2 -5.71 16.69 69.90
C SER A 2 -5.88 17.94 69.00
N LEU A 3 -5.34 19.09 69.42
CA LEU A 3 -5.48 20.37 68.69
C LEU A 3 -4.63 20.48 67.40
N MET A 4 -3.48 19.80 67.30
CA MET A 4 -2.67 19.81 66.07
C MET A 4 -3.23 18.94 64.94
N ARG A 5 -4.09 17.95 65.24
CA ARG A 5 -4.60 17.00 64.24
C ARG A 5 -5.73 17.57 63.39
N ASN A 6 -6.51 18.51 63.94
CA ASN A 6 -7.58 19.22 63.20
C ASN A 6 -7.04 20.34 62.29
N GLY A 7 -5.96 21.02 62.69
CA GLY A 7 -5.30 22.04 61.86
C GLY A 7 -4.76 21.46 60.54
N PHE A 8 -4.17 20.27 60.58
CA PHE A 8 -3.64 19.60 59.38
C PHE A 8 -4.74 19.11 58.43
N ARG A 9 -5.92 18.74 58.93
CA ARG A 9 -7.07 18.35 58.07
C ARG A 9 -7.63 19.54 57.31
N HIS A 10 -7.81 20.69 57.98
CA HIS A 10 -8.30 21.90 57.31
C HIS A 10 -7.26 22.52 56.37
N LEU A 11 -5.96 22.42 56.68
CA LEU A 11 -4.91 22.87 55.78
C LEU A 11 -4.85 22.02 54.50
N LYS A 12 -4.98 20.69 54.61
CA LYS A 12 -5.06 19.80 53.42
C LYS A 12 -6.28 20.11 52.55
N VAL A 13 -7.45 20.32 53.14
CA VAL A 13 -8.67 20.66 52.37
C VAL A 13 -8.54 22.02 51.70
N LYS A 14 -7.96 23.02 52.37
CA LYS A 14 -7.72 24.35 51.77
C LYS A 14 -6.66 24.33 50.68
N VAL A 15 -5.60 23.54 50.85
CA VAL A 15 -4.55 23.36 49.81
C VAL A 15 -5.10 22.59 48.61
N ILE A 16 -5.91 21.56 48.82
CA ILE A 16 -6.59 20.84 47.74
C ILE A 16 -7.60 21.76 47.03
N ALA A 17 -8.39 22.54 47.77
CA ALA A 17 -9.31 23.52 47.18
C ALA A 17 -8.57 24.61 46.39
N LEU A 18 -7.43 25.10 46.89
CA LEU A 18 -6.58 26.08 46.20
C LEU A 18 -5.92 25.48 44.94
N LEU A 19 -5.48 24.21 44.99
CA LEU A 19 -4.97 23.48 43.82
C LEU A 19 -6.08 23.24 42.78
N CYS A 20 -7.29 22.88 43.19
CA CYS A 20 -8.44 22.77 42.28
C CYS A 20 -8.83 24.11 41.67
N LEU A 21 -8.76 25.22 42.44
CA LEU A 21 -9.01 26.56 41.94
C LEU A 21 -7.92 27.03 40.96
N LEU A 22 -6.65 26.66 41.22
CA LEU A 22 -5.52 26.89 40.31
C LEU A 22 -5.65 26.07 39.02
N CYS A 23 -6.18 24.83 39.09
CA CYS A 23 -6.49 24.04 37.90
C CYS A 23 -7.61 24.66 37.04
N LEU A 24 -8.53 25.43 37.63
CA LEU A 24 -9.57 26.17 36.91
C LEU A 24 -9.06 27.50 36.30
N LEU A 25 -7.87 27.97 36.70
CA LEU A 25 -7.23 29.18 36.16
C LEU A 25 -6.32 28.90 34.95
N PHE A 26 -6.12 27.63 34.60
CA PHE A 26 -5.52 27.27 33.31
C PHE A 26 -6.64 27.24 32.28
N PRO A 27 -6.75 28.21 31.36
CA PRO A 27 -7.63 28.05 30.22
C PRO A 27 -7.21 26.76 29.53
N SER A 28 -8.13 25.80 29.41
CA SER A 28 -7.94 24.72 28.44
C SER A 28 -7.72 25.42 27.11
N LEU A 29 -6.51 25.33 26.56
CA LEU A 29 -6.26 25.66 25.17
C LEU A 29 -7.18 24.76 24.37
N ILE A 30 -8.35 25.30 24.00
CA ILE A 30 -9.22 24.70 23.00
C ILE A 30 -8.45 24.88 21.69
N SER A 31 -7.52 23.97 21.44
CA SER A 31 -6.96 23.80 20.10
C SER A 31 -8.03 23.09 19.30
N ALA A 32 -8.92 23.87 18.67
CA ALA A 32 -9.87 23.35 17.70
C ALA A 32 -9.05 22.88 16.47
N GLY A 33 -8.62 21.62 16.50
CA GLY A 33 -8.08 20.97 15.31
C GLY A 33 -9.17 20.81 14.25
N PRO A 34 -8.81 20.50 13.00
CA PRO A 34 -9.79 20.19 11.97
C PRO A 34 -10.66 19.00 12.40
N PRO A 35 -11.89 18.89 11.88
CA PRO A 35 -12.82 17.82 12.25
C PRO A 35 -12.40 16.45 11.69
N TYR A 36 -11.40 16.43 10.81
CA TYR A 36 -10.82 15.23 10.22
C TYR A 36 -9.34 15.10 10.61
N ARG A 37 -8.78 13.91 10.33
CA ARG A 37 -7.35 13.66 10.43
C ARG A 37 -6.76 13.47 9.05
N THR A 38 -5.58 14.03 8.82
CA THR A 38 -4.80 13.70 7.62
C THR A 38 -4.05 12.40 7.84
N VAL A 39 -4.16 11.50 6.87
CA VAL A 39 -3.48 10.21 6.83
C VAL A 39 -2.46 10.26 5.71
N TYR A 40 -1.19 10.02 6.03
CA TYR A 40 -0.11 9.80 5.08
C TYR A 40 0.00 8.31 4.75
N ILE A 41 0.18 7.98 3.48
CA ILE A 41 0.37 6.61 2.99
C ILE A 41 1.83 6.43 2.60
N ASP A 42 2.49 5.49 3.26
CA ASP A 42 3.89 5.20 3.03
C ASP A 42 4.08 3.94 2.20
N HIS A 43 4.37 4.12 0.92
CA HIS A 43 4.62 3.03 -0.01
C HIS A 43 5.94 2.31 0.22
N SER A 44 6.94 2.92 0.89
CA SER A 44 8.23 2.26 1.13
C SER A 44 8.12 1.09 2.10
N VAL A 45 7.10 1.09 2.97
CA VAL A 45 6.82 0.03 3.95
C VAL A 45 5.51 -0.72 3.65
N GLY A 46 5.12 -0.80 2.38
CA GLY A 46 3.96 -1.59 1.95
C GLY A 46 2.60 -0.90 2.16
N GLY A 47 2.55 0.43 2.09
CA GLY A 47 1.32 1.22 2.15
C GLY A 47 0.80 1.46 3.57
N MET A 48 1.70 1.51 4.57
CA MET A 48 1.32 1.76 5.95
C MET A 48 0.77 3.18 6.12
N GLN A 49 -0.18 3.33 7.04
CA GLN A 49 -0.92 4.57 7.25
C GLN A 49 -0.45 5.28 8.52
N TYR A 50 -0.13 6.56 8.42
CA TYR A 50 0.32 7.38 9.53
C TYR A 50 -0.55 8.64 9.67
N TYR A 51 -1.02 8.94 10.88
CA TYR A 51 -1.68 10.21 11.15
C TYR A 51 -0.63 11.32 11.25
N VAL A 52 -0.81 12.38 10.46
CA VAL A 52 0.14 13.49 10.36
C VAL A 52 -0.56 14.83 10.54
N GLN A 53 0.22 15.92 10.56
CA GLN A 53 -0.35 17.27 10.61
C GLN A 53 -1.22 17.53 9.37
N PRO A 54 -2.23 18.40 9.47
CA PRO A 54 -3.09 18.70 8.33
C PRO A 54 -2.32 19.34 7.16
N ILE A 55 -2.42 18.73 5.97
CA ILE A 55 -1.94 19.34 4.71
C ILE A 55 -2.90 20.44 4.24
N TYR A 56 -4.19 20.25 4.54
CA TYR A 56 -5.26 21.20 4.27
C TYR A 56 -6.08 21.44 5.54
N LEU A 57 -6.64 22.63 5.68
CA LEU A 57 -7.61 22.98 6.72
C LEU A 57 -8.89 23.52 6.06
N PRO A 58 -10.08 23.20 6.60
CA PRO A 58 -11.30 23.78 6.09
C PRO A 58 -11.36 25.26 6.50
N GLU A 59 -11.50 26.16 5.54
CA GLU A 59 -11.48 27.61 5.78
C GLU A 59 -12.91 28.16 5.92
N LYS A 60 -13.78 27.83 4.96
CA LYS A 60 -15.16 28.30 4.94
C LYS A 60 -16.07 27.36 4.14
N VAL A 61 -17.36 27.52 4.31
CA VAL A 61 -18.39 26.99 3.42
C VAL A 61 -19.09 28.15 2.74
N ILE A 62 -19.40 27.99 1.46
CA ILE A 62 -20.37 28.84 0.78
C ILE A 62 -21.73 28.20 1.04
N ASP A 63 -22.46 28.78 1.96
CA ASP A 63 -23.90 28.60 2.02
C ASP A 63 -24.53 29.73 1.20
N GLY A 64 -25.43 29.40 0.29
CA GLY A 64 -26.08 30.41 -0.53
C GLY A 64 -27.07 31.28 0.25
N ASN A 65 -27.24 31.06 1.57
CA ASN A 65 -28.19 31.81 2.40
C ASN A 65 -27.59 33.16 2.84
N ASP A 66 -26.29 33.20 3.15
CA ASP A 66 -25.60 34.43 3.54
C ASP A 66 -25.49 35.45 2.39
N MET A 67 -25.66 35.01 1.13
CA MET A 67 -25.54 35.86 -0.08
C MET A 67 -26.84 36.04 -0.87
N ALA A 68 -27.99 35.58 -0.36
CA ALA A 68 -29.27 35.59 -1.08
C ALA A 68 -29.29 34.82 -2.43
N VAL A 69 -28.37 33.87 -2.61
CA VAL A 69 -28.29 32.98 -3.79
C VAL A 69 -28.19 31.53 -3.30
N PRO A 70 -29.28 30.97 -2.72
CA PRO A 70 -29.28 29.59 -2.21
C PRO A 70 -29.00 28.61 -3.35
N LEU A 71 -28.07 27.69 -3.12
CA LEU A 71 -27.80 26.58 -4.03
C LEU A 71 -28.80 25.44 -3.78
N SER A 72 -29.06 24.65 -4.81
CA SER A 72 -29.91 23.47 -4.77
C SER A 72 -29.31 22.39 -5.66
N THR A 73 -28.84 21.30 -5.05
CA THR A 73 -28.22 20.17 -5.76
C THR A 73 -27.05 20.62 -6.66
N PRO A 74 -26.02 21.31 -6.15
CA PRO A 74 -24.84 21.65 -6.95
C PRO A 74 -24.19 20.35 -7.47
N SER A 75 -24.28 20.07 -8.76
CA SER A 75 -23.82 18.79 -9.33
C SER A 75 -22.39 18.82 -9.81
N ASP A 76 -21.91 20.00 -10.20
CA ASP A 76 -20.57 20.16 -10.77
C ASP A 76 -20.02 21.56 -10.48
N LEU A 77 -18.69 21.67 -10.43
CA LEU A 77 -18.01 22.94 -10.39
C LEU A 77 -16.78 22.96 -11.30
N PHE A 78 -16.40 24.15 -11.74
CA PHE A 78 -15.20 24.39 -12.53
C PHE A 78 -14.51 25.66 -12.07
N VAL A 79 -13.18 25.63 -11.98
CA VAL A 79 -12.37 26.78 -11.57
C VAL A 79 -11.52 27.24 -12.74
N THR A 80 -11.61 28.52 -13.06
CA THR A 80 -10.84 29.14 -14.14
C THR A 80 -9.41 29.47 -13.69
N GLY A 81 -8.50 29.72 -14.64
CA GLY A 81 -7.13 30.14 -14.34
C GLY A 81 -7.02 31.45 -13.54
N ASN A 82 -8.06 32.31 -13.59
CA ASN A 82 -8.13 33.55 -12.83
C ASN A 82 -8.69 33.36 -11.41
N GLY A 83 -9.13 32.14 -11.05
CA GLY A 83 -9.66 31.80 -9.74
C GLY A 83 -11.18 31.88 -9.61
N ASP A 84 -11.90 32.34 -10.64
CA ASP A 84 -13.37 32.34 -10.65
C ASP A 84 -13.91 30.91 -10.70
N VAL A 85 -15.00 30.68 -9.97
CA VAL A 85 -15.63 29.37 -9.77
C VAL A 85 -17.03 29.38 -10.37
N TYR A 86 -17.29 28.47 -11.30
CA TYR A 86 -18.59 28.27 -11.93
C TYR A 86 -19.20 26.99 -11.41
N VAL A 87 -20.48 27.04 -11.05
CA VAL A 87 -21.18 25.95 -10.38
C VAL A 87 -22.45 25.63 -11.15
N ALA A 88 -22.64 24.36 -11.50
CA ALA A 88 -23.89 23.86 -12.03
C ALA A 88 -24.89 23.67 -10.88
N ASP A 89 -25.76 24.67 -10.69
CA ASP A 89 -26.79 24.71 -9.66
C ASP A 89 -28.05 24.00 -10.15
N THR A 90 -27.93 22.67 -10.32
CA THR A 90 -28.85 21.80 -11.06
C THR A 90 -30.30 21.94 -10.63
N GLY A 91 -30.55 22.00 -9.33
CA GLY A 91 -31.89 22.10 -8.76
C GLY A 91 -32.56 23.45 -8.99
N ASN A 92 -31.77 24.49 -9.31
CA ASN A 92 -32.26 25.82 -9.65
C ASN A 92 -32.12 26.14 -11.15
N ASN A 93 -31.75 25.16 -11.99
CA ASN A 93 -31.67 25.29 -13.45
C ASN A 93 -30.77 26.43 -13.95
N ARG A 94 -29.60 26.61 -13.34
CA ARG A 94 -28.69 27.72 -13.70
C ARG A 94 -27.22 27.36 -13.50
N ILE A 95 -26.33 28.15 -14.08
CA ILE A 95 -24.92 28.21 -13.69
C ILE A 95 -24.71 29.43 -12.81
N VAL A 96 -24.01 29.27 -11.68
CA VAL A 96 -23.68 30.36 -10.76
C VAL A 96 -22.18 30.63 -10.80
N GLN A 97 -21.79 31.89 -10.96
CA GLN A 97 -20.38 32.31 -10.94
C GLN A 97 -20.05 32.97 -9.59
N PHE A 98 -18.96 32.53 -8.98
CA PHE A 98 -18.33 33.11 -7.80
C PHE A 98 -16.91 33.56 -8.13
N ASN A 99 -16.39 34.54 -7.39
CA ASN A 99 -14.96 34.86 -7.43
C ASN A 99 -14.12 33.88 -6.58
N ASP A 100 -12.80 34.05 -6.59
CA ASP A 100 -11.83 33.29 -5.79
C ASP A 100 -12.09 33.34 -4.26
N GLN A 101 -12.80 34.36 -3.80
CA GLN A 101 -13.22 34.55 -2.40
C GLN A 101 -14.62 33.97 -2.13
N GLY A 102 -15.24 33.30 -3.09
CA GLY A 102 -16.56 32.70 -2.94
C GLY A 102 -17.69 33.71 -2.89
N GLN A 103 -17.49 34.94 -3.37
CA GLN A 103 -18.53 35.95 -3.48
C GLN A 103 -19.28 35.79 -4.81
N TYR A 104 -20.60 35.85 -4.76
CA TYR A 104 -21.44 35.76 -5.95
C TYR A 104 -21.16 36.90 -6.94
N ILE A 105 -21.02 36.55 -8.22
CA ILE A 105 -20.85 37.50 -9.33
C ILE A 105 -22.16 37.60 -10.14
N ARG A 106 -22.65 36.48 -10.68
CA ARG A 106 -23.86 36.42 -11.53
C ARG A 106 -24.41 35.00 -11.67
N SER A 107 -25.60 34.91 -12.25
CA SER A 107 -26.25 33.65 -12.69
C SER A 107 -26.39 33.67 -14.21
N ILE A 108 -26.35 32.49 -14.82
CA ILE A 108 -26.40 32.31 -16.27
C ILE A 108 -27.39 31.19 -16.60
N GLY A 109 -28.24 31.43 -17.60
CA GLY A 109 -29.19 30.44 -18.12
C GLY A 109 -30.49 30.27 -17.31
N ASP A 110 -30.75 31.16 -16.34
CA ASP A 110 -31.99 31.25 -15.57
C ASP A 110 -33.07 32.13 -16.20
N GLU A 111 -32.70 32.98 -17.17
CA GLU A 111 -33.66 33.79 -17.93
C GLU A 111 -34.42 32.97 -18.99
N GLU A 112 -35.71 33.27 -19.17
CA GLU A 112 -36.53 32.65 -20.22
C GLU A 112 -36.07 33.10 -21.62
N GLY A 113 -35.72 32.13 -22.47
CA GLY A 113 -35.32 32.42 -23.85
C GLY A 113 -34.35 31.38 -24.43
N PRO A 114 -33.69 31.70 -25.55
CA PRO A 114 -32.54 30.93 -26.00
C PRO A 114 -31.51 30.86 -24.87
N GLY A 115 -31.15 29.65 -24.44
CA GLY A 115 -30.17 29.45 -23.36
C GLY A 115 -30.73 29.07 -22.01
N THR A 116 -32.06 29.05 -21.82
CA THR A 116 -32.65 28.55 -20.58
C THR A 116 -32.18 27.14 -20.31
N LEU A 117 -31.56 26.95 -19.15
CA LEU A 117 -31.05 25.66 -18.72
C LEU A 117 -32.17 24.87 -18.02
N ASN A 118 -32.04 23.55 -18.04
CA ASN A 118 -32.94 22.60 -17.42
C ASN A 118 -32.12 21.44 -16.86
N GLN A 119 -31.97 21.44 -15.54
CA GLN A 119 -31.12 20.52 -14.78
C GLN A 119 -29.71 20.39 -15.40
N PRO A 120 -28.94 21.50 -15.49
CA PRO A 120 -27.57 21.41 -15.95
C PRO A 120 -26.76 20.59 -14.94
N GLU A 121 -26.19 19.44 -15.32
CA GLU A 121 -25.40 18.61 -14.39
C GLU A 121 -23.88 18.89 -14.48
N GLY A 122 -23.41 19.64 -15.49
CA GLY A 122 -21.99 19.86 -15.73
C GLY A 122 -21.68 21.25 -16.28
N VAL A 123 -20.51 21.79 -15.93
CA VAL A 123 -20.01 23.08 -16.40
C VAL A 123 -18.52 23.03 -16.72
N PHE A 124 -18.13 23.72 -17.79
CA PHE A 124 -16.73 23.89 -18.19
C PHE A 124 -16.53 25.29 -18.76
N VAL A 125 -15.41 25.93 -18.44
CA VAL A 125 -15.05 27.24 -18.99
C VAL A 125 -13.73 27.12 -19.72
N ALA A 126 -13.74 27.46 -21.01
CA ALA A 126 -12.55 27.45 -21.85
C ALA A 126 -11.62 28.64 -21.53
N GLU A 127 -10.37 28.57 -21.99
CA GLU A 127 -9.37 29.63 -21.73
C GLU A 127 -9.75 31.00 -22.31
N ASP A 128 -10.57 31.02 -23.37
CA ASP A 128 -11.12 32.23 -23.98
C ASP A 128 -12.33 32.82 -23.21
N GLY A 129 -12.76 32.15 -22.13
CA GLY A 129 -13.90 32.54 -21.30
C GLY A 129 -15.24 31.98 -21.77
N ALA A 130 -15.29 31.19 -22.85
CA ALA A 130 -16.53 30.55 -23.28
C ALA A 130 -17.00 29.50 -22.26
N ILE A 131 -18.29 29.53 -21.93
CA ILE A 131 -18.89 28.70 -20.89
C ILE A 131 -19.74 27.61 -21.54
N TYR A 132 -19.45 26.35 -21.26
CA TYR A 132 -20.19 25.19 -21.74
C TYR A 132 -20.97 24.58 -20.58
N ALA A 133 -22.30 24.53 -20.72
CA ALA A 133 -23.19 23.90 -19.77
C ALA A 133 -23.77 22.61 -20.36
N ALA A 134 -23.60 21.49 -19.64
CA ALA A 134 -24.24 20.22 -19.97
C ALA A 134 -25.71 20.26 -19.51
N ASN A 135 -26.61 20.61 -20.42
CA ASN A 135 -28.03 20.83 -20.17
C ASN A 135 -28.78 19.48 -20.21
N THR A 136 -28.55 18.66 -19.18
CA THR A 136 -28.81 17.22 -19.15
C THR A 136 -30.26 16.86 -19.45
N ALA A 137 -31.23 17.48 -18.77
CA ALA A 137 -32.64 17.13 -18.96
C ALA A 137 -33.19 17.60 -20.32
N ALA A 138 -32.58 18.64 -20.91
CA ALA A 138 -32.88 19.06 -22.27
C ALA A 138 -32.16 18.21 -23.34
N GLY A 139 -31.16 17.40 -22.95
CA GLY A 139 -30.36 16.61 -23.88
C GLY A 139 -29.53 17.46 -24.84
N THR A 140 -28.96 18.57 -24.34
CA THR A 140 -28.16 19.51 -25.14
C THR A 140 -26.92 19.98 -24.37
N ILE A 141 -25.97 20.57 -25.07
CA ILE A 141 -24.89 21.36 -24.47
C ILE A 141 -25.08 22.80 -24.94
N VAL A 142 -25.12 23.75 -24.02
CA VAL A 142 -25.28 25.17 -24.33
C VAL A 142 -23.93 25.87 -24.14
N LYS A 143 -23.46 26.56 -25.17
CA LYS A 143 -22.27 27.41 -25.16
C LYS A 143 -22.70 28.87 -24.99
N PHE A 144 -22.21 29.49 -23.94
CA PHE A 144 -22.32 30.92 -23.70
C PHE A 144 -20.96 31.60 -23.93
N ASP A 145 -21.00 32.88 -24.26
CA ASP A 145 -19.81 33.72 -24.28
C ASP A 145 -19.36 34.09 -22.84
N ALA A 146 -18.27 34.85 -22.75
CA ALA A 146 -17.74 35.33 -21.48
C ALA A 146 -18.70 36.29 -20.74
N ASP A 147 -19.67 36.88 -21.43
CA ASP A 147 -20.69 37.77 -20.85
C ASP A 147 -21.96 37.00 -20.40
N GLY A 148 -22.02 35.68 -20.67
CA GLY A 148 -23.15 34.82 -20.33
C GLY A 148 -24.28 34.84 -21.36
N GLN A 149 -24.06 35.40 -22.55
CA GLN A 149 -25.01 35.36 -23.66
C GLN A 149 -24.83 34.07 -24.46
N VAL A 150 -25.92 33.53 -25.00
CA VAL A 150 -25.86 32.29 -25.78
C VAL A 150 -25.20 32.52 -27.11
N GLU A 151 -24.17 31.71 -27.40
CA GLU A 151 -23.56 31.63 -28.73
C GLU A 151 -24.13 30.47 -29.54
N GLN A 152 -24.22 29.28 -28.93
CA GLN A 152 -24.56 28.06 -29.65
C GLN A 152 -25.17 26.99 -28.74
N THR A 153 -26.10 26.19 -29.29
CA THR A 153 -26.65 25.01 -28.62
C THR A 153 -26.36 23.77 -29.46
N TYR A 154 -25.73 22.78 -28.85
CA TYR A 154 -25.41 21.49 -29.45
C TYR A 154 -26.45 20.44 -29.02
N ALA A 155 -27.16 19.87 -30.00
CA ALA A 155 -28.10 18.77 -29.77
C ALA A 155 -27.41 17.40 -29.90
N LYS A 156 -28.19 16.31 -29.76
CA LYS A 156 -27.73 14.95 -30.09
C LYS A 156 -27.10 14.95 -31.51
N PRO A 157 -25.84 14.55 -31.66
CA PRO A 157 -25.20 14.55 -32.96
C PRO A 157 -25.79 13.45 -33.85
N VAL A 158 -25.91 13.74 -35.14
CA VAL A 158 -26.40 12.78 -36.14
C VAL A 158 -25.25 11.87 -36.57
N SER A 159 -25.40 10.56 -36.40
CA SER A 159 -24.40 9.57 -36.81
C SER A 159 -25.03 8.20 -37.00
N ASN A 160 -24.65 7.47 -38.05
CA ASN A 160 -25.09 6.09 -38.27
C ASN A 160 -24.60 5.13 -37.15
N VAL A 161 -23.58 5.52 -36.39
CA VAL A 161 -23.05 4.76 -35.25
C VAL A 161 -23.94 4.93 -34.01
N LEU A 162 -24.56 6.11 -33.86
CA LEU A 162 -25.48 6.42 -32.79
C LEU A 162 -26.89 6.06 -33.28
N GLY A 163 -27.41 4.90 -32.87
CA GLY A 163 -28.76 4.50 -33.25
C GLY A 163 -29.82 5.56 -32.91
N ASP A 164 -30.96 5.49 -33.57
CA ASP A 164 -32.07 6.44 -33.38
C ASP A 164 -32.51 6.49 -31.90
N ASP A 165 -32.47 5.34 -31.21
CA ASP A 165 -32.82 5.18 -29.78
C ASP A 165 -31.71 5.64 -28.80
N TYR A 166 -30.58 6.17 -29.28
CA TYR A 166 -29.52 6.65 -28.39
C TYR A 166 -29.98 7.87 -27.58
N HIS A 167 -30.02 7.72 -26.25
CA HIS A 167 -30.36 8.79 -25.31
C HIS A 167 -29.13 9.66 -25.05
N PHE A 168 -29.19 10.91 -25.51
CA PHE A 168 -28.13 11.89 -25.28
C PHE A 168 -28.47 12.73 -24.05
N LEU A 169 -27.97 12.29 -22.89
CA LEU A 169 -28.08 12.98 -21.61
C LEU A 169 -26.67 13.37 -21.14
N PRO A 170 -26.12 14.50 -21.62
CA PRO A 170 -24.76 14.92 -21.28
C PRO A 170 -24.72 15.34 -19.80
N THR A 171 -23.83 14.75 -19.00
CA THR A 171 -23.68 15.08 -17.56
C THR A 171 -22.42 15.88 -17.26
N LYS A 172 -21.40 15.76 -18.11
CA LYS A 172 -20.15 16.53 -18.03
C LYS A 172 -19.62 16.78 -19.44
N VAL A 173 -19.03 17.94 -19.66
CA VAL A 173 -18.33 18.29 -20.89
C VAL A 173 -17.00 18.94 -20.55
N VAL A 174 -15.96 18.63 -21.31
CA VAL A 174 -14.70 19.38 -21.33
C VAL A 174 -14.29 19.63 -22.77
N VAL A 175 -13.66 20.77 -23.04
CA VAL A 175 -13.32 21.20 -24.40
C VAL A 175 -11.82 21.47 -24.49
N ASP A 176 -11.16 20.83 -25.45
CA ASP A 176 -9.73 21.07 -25.66
C ASP A 176 -9.45 22.40 -26.39
N ALA A 177 -8.19 22.81 -26.45
CA ALA A 177 -7.76 24.04 -27.12
C ALA A 177 -8.08 24.10 -28.63
N ARG A 178 -8.52 22.98 -29.24
CA ARG A 178 -8.96 22.91 -30.65
C ARG A 178 -10.49 22.98 -30.77
N GLY A 179 -11.20 23.13 -29.66
CA GLY A 179 -12.66 23.14 -29.58
C GLY A 179 -13.29 21.74 -29.64
N VAL A 180 -12.51 20.67 -29.53
CA VAL A 180 -13.05 19.30 -29.50
C VAL A 180 -13.68 19.04 -28.14
N MET A 181 -14.96 18.68 -28.15
CA MET A 181 -15.72 18.37 -26.94
C MET A 181 -15.59 16.88 -26.59
N TYR A 182 -15.31 16.62 -25.31
CA TYR A 182 -15.34 15.30 -24.70
C TYR A 182 -16.46 15.27 -23.66
N ILE A 183 -17.45 14.42 -23.89
CA ILE A 183 -18.74 14.47 -23.21
C ILE A 183 -18.97 13.15 -22.48
N VAL A 184 -19.26 13.23 -21.18
CA VAL A 184 -19.81 12.10 -20.43
C VAL A 184 -21.31 12.08 -20.67
N VAL A 185 -21.81 10.93 -21.13
CA VAL A 185 -23.24 10.71 -21.37
C VAL A 185 -23.75 9.69 -20.37
N LYS A 186 -24.84 10.03 -19.68
CA LYS A 186 -25.47 9.21 -18.63
C LYS A 186 -25.80 7.81 -19.14
N ASP A 187 -25.54 6.80 -18.31
CA ASP A 187 -25.86 5.38 -18.57
C ASP A 187 -25.22 4.77 -19.83
N THR A 188 -24.06 5.30 -20.27
CA THR A 188 -23.32 4.76 -21.42
C THR A 188 -22.04 4.02 -21.02
N HIS A 189 -21.67 3.00 -21.80
CA HIS A 189 -20.49 2.16 -21.57
C HIS A 189 -19.43 2.29 -22.69
N GLN A 190 -19.66 3.17 -23.66
CA GLN A 190 -18.83 3.30 -24.86
C GLN A 190 -17.62 4.23 -24.67
N GLY A 191 -17.50 4.88 -23.50
CA GLY A 191 -16.50 5.91 -23.22
C GLY A 191 -17.08 7.32 -23.37
N LEU A 192 -16.20 8.30 -23.48
CA LEU A 192 -16.56 9.69 -23.72
C LEU A 192 -17.06 9.85 -25.16
N LEU A 193 -18.18 10.53 -25.36
CA LEU A 193 -18.64 10.94 -26.68
C LEU A 193 -17.77 12.12 -27.13
N ARG A 194 -17.18 12.02 -28.34
CA ARG A 194 -16.33 13.07 -28.90
C ARG A 194 -17.04 13.80 -30.04
N MET A 195 -17.05 15.12 -29.98
CA MET A 195 -17.71 16.00 -30.94
C MET A 195 -16.75 17.12 -31.39
N ASN A 196 -16.80 17.52 -32.65
CA ASN A 196 -16.02 18.66 -33.16
C ASN A 196 -16.70 20.01 -32.78
N PRO A 197 -16.03 21.15 -32.98
CA PRO A 197 -16.61 22.47 -32.67
C PRO A 197 -17.93 22.76 -33.39
N GLU A 198 -18.17 22.12 -34.55
CA GLU A 198 -19.38 22.27 -35.35
C GLU A 198 -20.57 21.45 -34.84
N GLY A 199 -20.35 20.50 -33.91
CA GLY A 199 -21.41 19.67 -33.33
C GLY A 199 -21.53 18.27 -33.92
N GLU A 200 -20.60 17.85 -34.77
CA GLU A 200 -20.60 16.55 -35.44
C GLU A 200 -19.93 15.47 -34.59
N PHE A 201 -20.50 14.27 -34.58
CA PHE A 201 -19.94 13.11 -33.88
C PHE A 201 -18.68 12.60 -34.58
N THR A 202 -17.59 12.47 -33.82
CA THR A 202 -16.28 12.02 -34.36
C THR A 202 -15.84 10.66 -33.80
N GLY A 203 -16.56 10.10 -32.81
CA GLY A 203 -16.26 8.80 -32.23
C GLY A 203 -16.42 8.77 -30.71
N PHE A 204 -16.09 7.62 -30.12
CA PHE A 204 -15.94 7.46 -28.68
C PHE A 204 -14.46 7.47 -28.27
N PHE A 205 -14.17 7.93 -27.05
CA PHE A 205 -12.82 8.08 -26.54
C PHE A 205 -12.68 7.51 -25.12
N GLY A 206 -11.53 6.91 -24.80
CA GLY A 206 -11.22 6.49 -23.43
C GLY A 206 -12.01 5.29 -22.88
N ALA A 207 -12.69 4.53 -23.73
CA ALA A 207 -13.58 3.45 -23.31
C ALA A 207 -12.94 2.45 -22.32
N ASN A 208 -13.71 2.04 -21.31
CA ASN A 208 -13.31 1.00 -20.37
C ASN A 208 -13.36 -0.39 -21.01
N LYS A 209 -12.39 -1.23 -20.66
CA LYS A 209 -12.29 -2.61 -21.16
C LYS A 209 -12.67 -3.58 -20.05
N THR A 210 -13.54 -4.53 -20.35
CA THR A 210 -13.86 -5.61 -19.42
C THR A 210 -12.69 -6.60 -19.36
N LYS A 211 -12.04 -6.76 -18.19
CA LYS A 211 -11.07 -7.84 -17.99
C LYS A 211 -11.82 -9.19 -17.98
N LEU A 212 -11.44 -10.08 -18.88
CA LEU A 212 -11.93 -11.46 -18.88
C LEU A 212 -11.12 -12.27 -17.88
N THR A 213 -11.80 -12.94 -16.95
CA THR A 213 -11.14 -13.87 -16.04
C THR A 213 -10.70 -15.13 -16.80
N TRP A 214 -9.75 -15.89 -16.26
CA TRP A 214 -9.37 -17.19 -16.84
C TRP A 214 -10.57 -18.13 -16.95
N LEU A 215 -11.50 -18.07 -15.99
CA LEU A 215 -12.73 -18.85 -16.01
C LEU A 215 -13.67 -18.39 -17.14
N ASP A 216 -13.76 -17.09 -17.41
CA ASP A 216 -14.52 -16.57 -18.54
C ASP A 216 -13.91 -17.00 -19.88
N GLN A 217 -12.57 -17.03 -19.97
CA GLN A 217 -11.86 -17.53 -21.15
C GLN A 217 -12.12 -19.04 -21.35
N LEU A 218 -12.06 -19.83 -20.28
CA LEU A 218 -12.38 -21.26 -20.32
C LEU A 218 -13.84 -21.50 -20.73
N LYS A 219 -14.79 -20.80 -20.11
CA LYS A 219 -16.22 -20.85 -20.49
C LYS A 219 -16.41 -20.53 -21.96
N ARG A 220 -15.76 -19.47 -22.47
CA ARG A 220 -15.84 -19.09 -23.89
C ARG A 220 -15.26 -20.13 -24.83
N SER A 221 -14.29 -20.92 -24.38
CA SER A 221 -13.72 -22.03 -25.17
C SER A 221 -14.63 -23.27 -25.24
N ILE A 222 -15.56 -23.43 -24.29
CA ILE A 222 -16.40 -24.64 -24.16
C ILE A 222 -17.86 -24.37 -24.55
N LEU A 223 -18.41 -23.20 -24.21
CA LEU A 223 -19.82 -22.87 -24.42
C LEU A 223 -20.12 -22.46 -25.87
N SER A 224 -21.28 -22.85 -26.39
CA SER A 224 -21.78 -22.38 -27.68
C SER A 224 -22.19 -20.89 -27.59
N LYS A 225 -22.25 -20.21 -28.74
CA LYS A 225 -22.66 -18.78 -28.82
C LYS A 225 -24.03 -18.52 -28.18
N GLU A 226 -24.97 -19.46 -28.31
CA GLU A 226 -26.30 -19.36 -27.71
C GLU A 226 -26.30 -19.50 -26.18
N MET A 227 -25.41 -20.33 -25.62
CA MET A 227 -25.25 -20.45 -24.17
C MET A 227 -24.58 -19.21 -23.58
N LEU A 228 -23.59 -18.66 -24.28
CA LEU A 228 -22.94 -17.38 -23.92
C LEU A 228 -23.90 -16.19 -23.97
N ALA A 229 -24.81 -16.16 -24.94
CA ALA A 229 -25.82 -15.10 -25.06
C ALA A 229 -26.83 -15.10 -23.89
N LYS A 230 -26.97 -16.22 -23.18
CA LYS A 230 -27.80 -16.33 -21.97
C LYS A 230 -27.04 -15.95 -20.68
N GLU A 231 -25.73 -15.76 -20.74
CA GLU A 231 -24.95 -15.28 -19.60
C GLU A 231 -25.15 -13.76 -19.45
N ILE A 232 -25.20 -13.27 -18.21
CA ILE A 232 -25.26 -11.83 -17.95
C ILE A 232 -23.99 -11.21 -18.52
N ALA A 233 -24.13 -10.39 -19.57
CA ALA A 233 -23.00 -9.73 -20.21
C ALA A 233 -22.26 -8.87 -19.18
N LYS A 234 -20.98 -9.18 -18.92
CA LYS A 234 -20.10 -8.31 -18.13
C LYS A 234 -19.83 -7.03 -18.90
N ARG A 235 -20.58 -5.97 -18.56
CA ARG A 235 -20.39 -4.64 -19.13
C ARG A 235 -19.19 -3.97 -18.44
N PRO A 236 -18.41 -3.17 -19.18
CA PRO A 236 -17.37 -2.37 -18.56
C PRO A 236 -18.01 -1.27 -17.71
N ASN A 237 -17.29 -0.81 -16.70
CA ASN A 237 -17.71 0.32 -15.88
C ASN A 237 -17.92 1.56 -16.76
N SER A 238 -18.97 2.33 -16.50
CA SER A 238 -19.21 3.61 -17.19
C SER A 238 -18.29 4.69 -16.61
N ILE A 239 -17.89 5.64 -17.46
CA ILE A 239 -17.18 6.84 -17.03
C ILE A 239 -18.20 7.78 -16.36
N GLN A 240 -17.91 8.27 -15.16
CA GLN A 240 -18.75 9.22 -14.42
C GLN A 240 -18.34 10.67 -14.66
N ASN A 241 -17.04 10.92 -14.70
CA ASN A 241 -16.52 12.28 -14.80
C ASN A 241 -15.27 12.33 -15.70
N VAL A 242 -14.97 13.54 -16.17
CA VAL A 242 -13.79 13.83 -16.98
C VAL A 242 -13.23 15.20 -16.64
N THR A 243 -11.91 15.25 -16.50
CA THR A 243 -11.16 16.47 -16.20
C THR A 243 -10.09 16.66 -17.27
N LEU A 244 -10.06 17.84 -17.88
CA LEU A 244 -9.03 18.20 -18.87
C LEU A 244 -7.91 18.98 -18.19
N THR A 245 -6.67 18.61 -18.48
CA THR A 245 -5.50 19.31 -17.99
C THR A 245 -4.96 20.35 -18.95
N GLY A 246 -4.24 21.36 -18.43
CA GLY A 246 -3.59 22.40 -19.24
C GLY A 246 -2.55 21.85 -20.22
N ASP A 247 -1.94 20.70 -19.93
CA ASP A 247 -1.04 19.96 -20.83
C ASP A 247 -1.79 19.00 -21.79
N GLY A 248 -3.13 18.99 -21.77
CA GLY A 248 -3.99 18.31 -22.74
C GLY A 248 -4.27 16.83 -22.45
N PHE A 249 -4.00 16.34 -21.23
CA PHE A 249 -4.43 15.02 -20.79
C PHE A 249 -5.87 15.05 -20.29
N LEU A 250 -6.56 13.91 -20.42
CA LEU A 250 -7.90 13.71 -19.87
C LEU A 250 -7.84 12.70 -18.73
N PHE A 251 -8.22 13.13 -17.54
CA PHE A 251 -8.48 12.22 -16.43
C PHE A 251 -9.93 11.77 -16.47
N THR A 252 -10.17 10.46 -16.49
CA THR A 252 -11.53 9.91 -16.46
C THR A 252 -11.74 9.14 -15.17
N THR A 253 -12.85 9.38 -14.49
CA THR A 253 -13.30 8.59 -13.33
C THR A 253 -14.36 7.59 -13.76
N SER A 254 -14.32 6.37 -13.23
CA SER A 254 -15.25 5.30 -13.61
C SER A 254 -15.99 4.73 -12.42
N THR A 255 -17.25 4.34 -12.64
CA THR A 255 -18.07 3.62 -11.64
C THR A 255 -17.38 2.35 -11.15
N GLY A 256 -17.58 2.01 -9.88
CA GLY A 256 -17.41 0.63 -9.40
C GLY A 256 -16.29 0.41 -8.38
N LYS A 257 -16.53 -0.62 -7.54
CA LYS A 257 -15.66 -1.03 -6.42
C LYS A 257 -14.41 -1.81 -6.83
N THR A 258 -14.16 -1.92 -8.13
CA THR A 258 -13.01 -2.67 -8.63
C THR A 258 -11.85 -1.71 -8.77
N ASN A 259 -10.77 -1.93 -8.01
CA ASN A 259 -9.59 -1.07 -7.98
C ASN A 259 -8.97 -0.81 -9.37
N ASP A 260 -9.21 -1.69 -10.33
CA ASP A 260 -8.70 -1.60 -11.69
C ASP A 260 -9.33 -0.46 -12.52
N GLY A 261 -8.55 0.57 -12.82
CA GLY A 261 -8.90 1.59 -13.82
C GLY A 261 -10.01 2.55 -13.39
N GLN A 262 -10.15 2.79 -12.08
CA GLN A 262 -11.07 3.81 -11.56
C GLN A 262 -10.69 5.21 -12.04
N ILE A 263 -9.38 5.51 -12.13
CA ILE A 263 -8.83 6.69 -12.78
C ILE A 263 -7.97 6.26 -13.96
N LYS A 264 -8.10 6.96 -15.08
CA LYS A 264 -7.19 6.84 -16.22
C LYS A 264 -6.65 8.20 -16.60
N LYS A 265 -5.37 8.26 -16.96
CA LYS A 265 -4.73 9.46 -17.53
C LYS A 265 -4.58 9.27 -19.02
N LEU A 266 -5.56 9.75 -19.80
CA LEU A 266 -5.60 9.56 -21.24
C LEU A 266 -4.80 10.64 -21.95
N ASN A 267 -3.86 10.24 -22.79
CA ASN A 267 -3.20 11.15 -23.74
C ASN A 267 -4.11 11.43 -24.95
N ALA A 268 -3.69 12.31 -25.86
CA ALA A 268 -4.44 12.65 -27.08
C ALA A 268 -4.79 11.44 -27.98
N GLY A 269 -4.04 10.34 -27.87
CA GLY A 269 -4.31 9.08 -28.58
C GLY A 269 -5.31 8.15 -27.89
N GLY A 270 -5.76 8.48 -26.68
CA GLY A 270 -6.67 7.65 -25.87
C GLY A 270 -5.97 6.52 -25.13
N PHE A 271 -4.63 6.57 -25.03
CA PHE A 271 -3.86 5.62 -24.23
C PHE A 271 -3.79 6.07 -22.78
N ASP A 272 -4.00 5.14 -21.86
CA ASP A 272 -3.91 5.36 -20.43
C ASP A 272 -2.46 5.29 -19.96
N ALA A 273 -1.91 6.44 -19.55
CA ALA A 273 -0.56 6.58 -19.03
C ALA A 273 -0.37 5.90 -17.66
N PHE A 274 -1.44 5.72 -16.89
CA PHE A 274 -1.39 4.96 -15.62
C PHE A 274 -1.44 3.44 -15.83
N GLN A 275 -1.61 2.96 -17.06
CA GLN A 275 -1.59 1.53 -17.38
C GLN A 275 -2.54 0.71 -16.50
N ASN A 276 -3.72 1.25 -16.20
CA ASN A 276 -4.73 0.63 -15.35
C ASN A 276 -4.24 0.36 -13.91
N LYS A 277 -3.42 1.27 -13.37
CA LYS A 277 -2.99 1.31 -11.95
C LYS A 277 -4.20 1.18 -11.02
N PRO A 278 -4.10 0.40 -9.93
CA PRO A 278 -5.18 0.30 -8.97
C PRO A 278 -5.28 1.56 -8.11
N PHE A 279 -6.51 2.05 -7.96
CA PHE A 279 -6.90 3.10 -7.03
C PHE A 279 -7.78 2.45 -5.94
N PHE A 280 -7.73 2.95 -4.70
CA PHE A 280 -8.28 2.25 -3.52
C PHE A 280 -9.53 2.92 -2.95
N GLU A 281 -10.20 3.72 -3.77
CA GLU A 281 -11.39 4.48 -3.43
C GLU A 281 -12.64 3.61 -3.58
N TYR A 282 -13.65 3.86 -2.76
CA TYR A 282 -14.88 3.08 -2.73
C TYR A 282 -15.86 3.48 -3.85
N ASP A 283 -16.02 4.79 -4.06
CA ASP A 283 -16.86 5.41 -5.10
C ASP A 283 -16.27 6.77 -5.45
N LEU A 284 -15.34 6.77 -6.41
CA LEU A 284 -14.69 7.99 -6.89
C LEU A 284 -15.66 8.81 -7.75
N VAL A 285 -15.91 10.04 -7.33
CA VAL A 285 -16.88 10.94 -7.97
C VAL A 285 -16.21 11.80 -9.03
N ASP A 286 -15.15 12.48 -8.63
CA ASP A 286 -14.51 13.51 -9.42
C ASP A 286 -13.01 13.53 -9.16
N THR A 287 -12.28 14.10 -10.10
CA THR A 287 -10.84 14.30 -10.02
C THR A 287 -10.48 15.73 -10.37
N ALA A 288 -9.56 16.31 -9.63
CA ALA A 288 -8.96 17.60 -9.94
C ALA A 288 -7.45 17.47 -10.02
N TYR A 289 -6.78 18.39 -10.69
CA TYR A 289 -5.33 18.45 -10.72
C TYR A 289 -4.90 19.87 -10.38
N ASP A 290 -3.77 20.00 -9.70
CA ASP A 290 -3.18 21.32 -9.45
C ASP A 290 -2.15 21.71 -10.51
N SER A 291 -1.70 22.96 -10.45
CA SER A 291 -0.67 23.49 -11.36
C SER A 291 0.69 22.79 -11.25
N GLN A 292 0.91 22.03 -10.17
CA GLN A 292 2.14 21.30 -9.88
C GLN A 292 2.09 19.83 -10.34
N GLY A 293 0.95 19.39 -10.91
CA GLY A 293 0.75 18.06 -11.44
C GLY A 293 0.28 17.02 -10.42
N PHE A 294 -0.07 17.43 -9.20
CA PHE A 294 -0.69 16.53 -8.22
C PHE A 294 -2.16 16.31 -8.58
N LEU A 295 -2.58 15.06 -8.46
CA LEU A 295 -3.95 14.64 -8.72
C LEU A 295 -4.71 14.56 -7.39
N TYR A 296 -5.96 14.98 -7.41
CA TYR A 296 -6.87 14.93 -6.28
C TYR A 296 -8.07 14.10 -6.68
N GLY A 297 -8.50 13.16 -5.83
CA GLY A 297 -9.66 12.32 -6.06
C GLY A 297 -10.66 12.46 -4.92
N MET A 298 -11.95 12.57 -5.24
CA MET A 298 -13.01 12.68 -4.25
C MET A 298 -13.79 11.37 -4.11
N ASP A 299 -13.78 10.78 -2.92
CA ASP A 299 -14.57 9.57 -2.62
C ASP A 299 -15.90 9.92 -1.95
N ARG A 300 -17.01 9.48 -2.56
CA ARG A 300 -18.36 9.78 -2.07
C ARG A 300 -18.70 9.13 -0.74
N VAL A 301 -18.23 7.91 -0.54
CA VAL A 301 -18.69 7.05 0.57
C VAL A 301 -18.01 7.46 1.88
N SER A 302 -16.70 7.64 1.82
CA SER A 302 -15.88 8.07 2.95
C SER A 302 -15.89 9.58 3.14
N GLY A 303 -16.17 10.36 2.09
CA GLY A 303 -16.03 11.81 2.09
C GLY A 303 -14.57 12.29 2.09
N ASN A 304 -13.64 11.37 1.81
CA ASN A 304 -12.22 11.68 1.79
C ASN A 304 -11.80 12.26 0.45
N ILE A 305 -10.89 13.24 0.52
CA ILE A 305 -10.10 13.73 -0.60
C ILE A 305 -8.75 12.99 -0.56
N ALA A 306 -8.47 12.26 -1.61
CA ALA A 306 -7.20 11.59 -1.87
C ALA A 306 -6.27 12.52 -2.64
N ILE A 307 -5.00 12.64 -2.23
CA ILE A 307 -3.96 13.38 -2.97
C ILE A 307 -2.95 12.36 -3.49
N TYR A 308 -2.68 12.40 -4.79
CA TYR A 308 -1.72 11.54 -5.46
C TYR A 308 -0.58 12.36 -6.05
N ASP A 309 0.59 11.75 -6.09
CA ASP A 309 1.72 12.28 -6.83
C ASP A 309 1.49 12.26 -8.36
N PRO A 310 2.35 12.93 -9.15
CA PRO A 310 2.21 12.95 -10.61
C PRO A 310 2.31 11.58 -11.30
N THR A 311 2.83 10.56 -10.60
CA THR A 311 2.92 9.17 -11.07
C THR A 311 1.68 8.33 -10.71
N GLY A 312 0.74 8.92 -9.97
CA GLY A 312 -0.51 8.31 -9.52
C GLY A 312 -0.37 7.48 -8.25
N ASP A 313 0.72 7.63 -7.47
CA ASP A 313 0.82 7.02 -6.14
C ASP A 313 0.17 7.91 -5.09
N LEU A 314 -0.66 7.29 -4.25
CA LEU A 314 -1.41 7.96 -3.20
C LEU A 314 -0.48 8.48 -2.10
N LEU A 315 -0.54 9.77 -1.79
CA LEU A 315 0.24 10.40 -0.74
C LEU A 315 -0.57 10.61 0.54
N PHE A 316 -1.77 11.17 0.42
CA PHE A 316 -2.59 11.55 1.58
C PHE A 316 -4.08 11.26 1.39
N TYR A 317 -4.74 10.95 2.50
CA TYR A 317 -6.19 11.14 2.66
C TYR A 317 -6.46 12.27 3.65
N LEU A 318 -7.47 13.09 3.35
CA LEU A 318 -7.99 14.12 4.25
C LEU A 318 -9.51 14.27 4.05
N GLY A 319 -10.18 15.03 4.93
CA GLY A 319 -11.63 15.15 4.90
C GLY A 319 -12.34 13.98 5.57
N GLY A 320 -13.64 13.88 5.33
CA GLY A 320 -14.48 12.83 5.87
C GLY A 320 -15.96 13.14 5.67
N ALA A 321 -16.79 12.11 5.79
CA ALA A 321 -18.23 12.24 5.62
C ALA A 321 -18.97 12.50 6.94
N ASP A 322 -19.84 13.50 6.96
CA ASP A 322 -20.85 13.68 8.02
C ASP A 322 -22.23 13.90 7.39
N LYS A 323 -23.11 12.91 7.58
CA LYS A 323 -24.47 12.92 7.00
C LYS A 323 -25.48 13.69 7.84
N ASN A 324 -25.15 14.00 9.10
CA ASN A 324 -26.09 14.49 10.09
C ASN A 324 -25.77 15.91 10.59
N ALA A 325 -24.54 16.40 10.41
CA ALA A 325 -24.17 17.76 10.76
C ALA A 325 -23.50 18.49 9.59
N ARG A 326 -23.86 19.77 9.42
CA ARG A 326 -23.15 20.72 8.54
C ARG A 326 -21.87 21.19 9.21
N GLN A 327 -20.96 20.26 9.47
CA GLN A 327 -19.68 20.59 10.07
C GLN A 327 -18.70 21.09 8.99
N LEU A 328 -18.07 22.24 9.23
CA LEU A 328 -17.08 22.82 8.33
C LEU A 328 -15.93 21.82 8.09
N GLY A 329 -15.80 21.33 6.85
CA GLY A 329 -14.76 20.39 6.43
C GLY A 329 -15.20 18.91 6.38
N MET A 330 -16.46 18.61 6.70
CA MET A 330 -17.07 17.29 6.53
C MET A 330 -18.14 17.36 5.46
N VAL A 331 -18.13 16.45 4.49
CA VAL A 331 -19.06 16.43 3.36
C VAL A 331 -20.18 15.42 3.58
N SER A 332 -21.40 15.67 3.08
CA SER A 332 -22.49 14.69 3.15
C SER A 332 -22.58 13.83 1.89
N PHE A 333 -22.70 14.48 0.72
CA PHE A 333 -22.76 13.83 -0.58
C PHE A 333 -21.97 14.65 -1.60
N ALA A 334 -20.68 14.37 -1.69
CA ALA A 334 -19.80 15.05 -2.63
C ALA A 334 -20.22 14.78 -4.08
N SER A 335 -20.33 15.85 -4.86
CA SER A 335 -20.74 15.83 -6.27
C SER A 335 -19.62 16.24 -7.21
N SER A 336 -18.75 17.18 -6.82
CA SER A 336 -17.61 17.62 -7.65
C SER A 336 -16.47 18.20 -6.82
N LEU A 337 -15.27 18.22 -7.41
CA LEU A 337 -14.00 18.64 -6.84
C LEU A 337 -13.22 19.48 -7.85
N ALA A 338 -12.66 20.62 -7.42
CA ALA A 338 -11.66 21.36 -8.18
C ALA A 338 -10.58 21.95 -7.28
N VAL A 339 -9.46 22.32 -7.89
CA VAL A 339 -8.35 23.01 -7.25
C VAL A 339 -8.07 24.30 -8.00
N ASN A 340 -7.99 25.42 -7.27
CA ASN A 340 -7.72 26.74 -7.87
C ASN A 340 -6.20 26.98 -8.03
N ALA A 341 -5.82 28.11 -8.65
CA ALA A 341 -4.42 28.50 -8.82
C ALA A 341 -3.67 28.77 -7.50
N ASN A 342 -4.40 29.06 -6.41
CA ASN A 342 -3.85 29.21 -5.05
C ASN A 342 -3.70 27.85 -4.34
N ASN A 343 -4.00 26.75 -5.02
CA ASN A 343 -4.03 25.38 -4.51
C ASN A 343 -5.10 25.09 -3.45
N ASP A 344 -6.12 25.94 -3.32
CA ASP A 344 -7.29 25.67 -2.47
C ASP A 344 -8.19 24.63 -3.15
N ILE A 345 -8.73 23.72 -2.34
CA ILE A 345 -9.65 22.69 -2.80
C ILE A 345 -11.08 23.17 -2.61
N TRP A 346 -11.88 23.06 -3.67
CA TRP A 346 -13.29 23.37 -3.71
C TRP A 346 -14.10 22.10 -3.91
N VAL A 347 -15.08 21.85 -3.05
CA VAL A 347 -15.93 20.65 -3.10
C VAL A 347 -17.39 21.04 -3.09
N ALA A 348 -18.14 20.66 -4.12
CA ALA A 348 -19.60 20.75 -4.11
C ALA A 348 -20.18 19.58 -3.30
N ASP A 349 -21.09 19.89 -2.38
CA ASP A 349 -21.85 18.91 -1.61
C ASP A 349 -23.34 19.07 -1.92
N SER A 350 -23.85 18.17 -2.77
CA SER A 350 -25.27 18.16 -3.15
C SER A 350 -26.18 17.66 -2.03
N GLY A 351 -25.64 17.03 -0.99
CA GLY A 351 -26.40 16.55 0.16
C GLY A 351 -26.75 17.68 1.14
N THR A 352 -25.86 18.65 1.29
CA THR A 352 -26.08 19.82 2.17
C THR A 352 -26.42 21.11 1.42
N ASN A 353 -26.28 21.10 0.08
CA ASN A 353 -26.36 22.26 -0.82
C ASN A 353 -25.31 23.34 -0.51
N LEU A 354 -24.08 22.90 -0.21
CA LEU A 354 -22.96 23.77 0.17
C LEU A 354 -21.78 23.55 -0.76
N ILE A 355 -20.86 24.53 -0.78
CA ILE A 355 -19.53 24.36 -1.34
C ILE A 355 -18.51 24.50 -0.21
N HIS A 356 -17.68 23.50 -0.01
CA HIS A 356 -16.62 23.48 0.99
C HIS A 356 -15.31 23.97 0.39
N ILE A 357 -14.60 24.84 1.12
CA ILE A 357 -13.30 25.37 0.70
C ILE A 357 -12.25 24.96 1.72
N PHE A 358 -11.21 24.26 1.24
CA PHE A 358 -10.08 23.84 2.03
C PHE A 358 -8.82 24.56 1.57
N LYS A 359 -8.13 25.18 2.52
CA LYS A 359 -6.91 25.93 2.27
C LYS A 359 -5.69 25.09 2.61
N ARG A 360 -4.69 25.12 1.72
CA ARG A 360 -3.42 24.43 1.95
C ARG A 360 -2.71 25.07 3.14
N THR A 361 -2.17 24.26 4.06
CA THR A 361 -1.42 24.77 5.21
C THR A 361 0.02 25.09 4.82
N SER A 362 0.73 25.87 5.64
CA SER A 362 2.17 26.11 5.42
C SER A 362 3.00 24.81 5.40
N PHE A 363 2.59 23.83 6.19
CA PHE A 363 3.20 22.49 6.17
C PHE A 363 2.87 21.75 4.87
N GLY A 364 1.62 21.81 4.42
CA GLY A 364 1.20 21.25 3.14
C GLY A 364 1.93 21.86 1.95
N ASP A 365 2.12 23.18 1.94
CA ASP A 365 2.94 23.89 0.95
C ASP A 365 4.39 23.42 0.99
N THR A 366 4.98 23.34 2.18
CA THR A 366 6.38 22.90 2.31
C THR A 366 6.55 21.49 1.75
N PHE A 367 5.65 20.57 2.08
CA PHE A 367 5.69 19.20 1.60
C PHE A 367 5.47 19.09 0.09
N LEU A 368 4.37 19.67 -0.43
CA LEU A 368 4.01 19.52 -1.85
C LEU A 368 4.98 20.26 -2.76
N ASN A 369 5.59 21.37 -2.31
CA ASN A 369 6.71 21.99 -3.02
C ASN A 369 7.96 21.10 -3.02
N ALA A 370 8.30 20.45 -1.89
CA ALA A 370 9.42 19.51 -1.83
C ALA A 370 9.24 18.39 -2.85
N ALA A 371 8.05 17.78 -2.87
CA ALA A 371 7.66 16.73 -3.78
C ALA A 371 7.63 17.20 -5.24
N HIS A 372 7.05 18.36 -5.53
CA HIS A 372 7.00 18.93 -6.89
C HIS A 372 8.41 19.08 -7.49
N TYR A 373 9.32 19.78 -6.80
CA TYR A 373 10.69 19.94 -7.29
C TYR A 373 11.44 18.63 -7.40
N TYR A 374 11.13 17.66 -6.53
CA TYR A 374 11.71 16.33 -6.59
C TYR A 374 11.27 15.56 -7.85
N TYR A 375 9.98 15.57 -8.19
CA TYR A 375 9.46 14.90 -9.40
C TYR A 375 9.89 15.59 -10.70
N GLU A 376 10.07 16.92 -10.67
CA GLU A 376 10.69 17.70 -11.77
C GLU A 376 12.20 17.42 -11.93
N GLY A 377 12.84 16.79 -10.93
CA GLY A 377 14.29 16.54 -10.92
C GLY A 377 15.13 17.75 -10.47
N ASP A 378 14.53 18.84 -9.99
CA ASP A 378 15.22 19.98 -9.40
C ASP A 378 15.55 19.72 -7.92
N TYR A 379 16.49 18.81 -7.70
CA TYR A 379 16.95 18.37 -6.38
C TYR A 379 17.51 19.50 -5.52
N ALA A 380 18.14 20.51 -6.13
CA ALA A 380 18.71 21.65 -5.41
C ALA A 380 17.63 22.50 -4.74
N LYS A 381 16.50 22.74 -5.42
CA LYS A 381 15.34 23.42 -4.82
C LYS A 381 14.58 22.53 -3.85
N SER A 382 14.47 21.23 -4.14
CA SER A 382 13.72 20.29 -3.30
C SER A 382 14.35 20.09 -1.91
N LYS A 383 15.68 20.00 -1.81
CA LYS A 383 16.43 19.71 -0.58
C LYS A 383 16.02 20.56 0.65
N PRO A 384 16.03 21.90 0.62
CA PRO A 384 15.69 22.71 1.79
C PRO A 384 14.24 22.50 2.26
N TYR A 385 13.31 22.19 1.36
CA TYR A 385 11.95 21.86 1.76
C TYR A 385 11.88 20.50 2.46
N TRP A 386 12.57 19.48 1.97
CA TRP A 386 12.62 18.18 2.66
C TRP A 386 13.26 18.27 4.05
N GLU A 387 14.32 19.06 4.19
CA GLU A 387 14.93 19.35 5.49
C GLU A 387 13.91 20.01 6.43
N GLU A 388 13.10 20.94 5.94
CA GLU A 388 12.05 21.58 6.73
C GLU A 388 10.90 20.62 7.10
N VAL A 389 10.47 19.76 6.17
CA VAL A 389 9.47 18.72 6.45
C VAL A 389 9.93 17.83 7.59
N ILE A 390 11.19 17.36 7.57
CA ILE A 390 11.73 16.50 8.63
C ILE A 390 11.84 17.25 9.96
N ARG A 391 12.19 18.54 9.96
CA ARG A 391 12.21 19.37 11.17
C ARG A 391 10.84 19.45 11.84
N HIS A 392 9.76 19.47 11.06
CA HIS A 392 8.39 19.47 11.59
C HIS A 392 7.85 18.07 11.88
N ASN A 393 8.18 17.08 11.05
CA ASN A 393 7.67 15.73 11.15
C ASN A 393 8.65 14.68 10.60
N GLY A 394 9.41 14.05 11.49
CA GLY A 394 10.28 12.92 11.16
C GLY A 394 9.56 11.59 10.89
N MET A 395 8.22 11.53 10.88
CA MET A 395 7.47 10.31 10.53
C MET A 395 7.21 10.17 9.02
N LEU A 396 7.48 11.21 8.23
CA LEU A 396 7.25 11.20 6.78
C LEU A 396 8.46 10.60 6.05
N ASN A 397 8.48 9.28 5.92
CA ASN A 397 9.58 8.52 5.33
C ASN A 397 9.94 8.94 3.90
N ILE A 398 8.97 9.39 3.10
CA ILE A 398 9.21 9.98 1.77
C ILE A 398 10.23 11.14 1.80
N SER A 399 10.29 11.91 2.88
CA SER A 399 11.25 13.01 3.02
C SER A 399 12.69 12.48 3.08
N PHE A 400 12.90 11.39 3.81
CA PHE A 400 14.18 10.69 3.85
C PHE A 400 14.49 10.04 2.51
N ASN A 401 13.49 9.49 1.79
CA ASN A 401 13.69 8.97 0.44
C ASN A 401 14.19 10.07 -0.52
N GLY A 402 13.51 11.24 -0.48
CA GLY A 402 13.88 12.42 -1.24
C GLY A 402 15.33 12.85 -0.97
N LEU A 403 15.68 13.05 0.30
CA LEU A 403 17.05 13.41 0.70
C LEU A 403 18.08 12.32 0.37
N GLY A 404 17.73 11.05 0.48
CA GLY A 404 18.59 9.92 0.12
C GLY A 404 18.96 9.93 -1.36
N LYS A 405 17.98 10.18 -2.24
CA LYS A 405 18.22 10.31 -3.68
C LYS A 405 19.02 11.56 -4.03
N ILE A 406 18.80 12.67 -3.34
CA ILE A 406 19.60 13.89 -3.49
C ILE A 406 21.07 13.62 -3.08
N ALA A 407 21.29 12.97 -1.93
CA ALA A 407 22.63 12.60 -1.47
C ALA A 407 23.31 11.61 -2.42
N LEU A 408 22.57 10.64 -2.96
CA LEU A 408 23.06 9.70 -3.98
C LEU A 408 23.51 10.44 -5.25
N HIS A 409 22.71 11.40 -5.73
CA HIS A 409 23.05 12.25 -6.86
C HIS A 409 24.30 13.09 -6.59
N ASP A 410 24.42 13.64 -5.39
CA ASP A 410 25.58 14.43 -4.92
C ASP A 410 26.83 13.55 -4.65
N ARG A 411 26.72 12.22 -4.80
CA ARG A 411 27.75 11.21 -4.52
C ARG A 411 28.17 11.12 -3.05
N ASP A 412 27.33 11.61 -2.15
CA ASP A 412 27.46 11.37 -0.70
C ASP A 412 26.77 10.04 -0.35
N TYR A 413 27.43 8.93 -0.74
CA TYR A 413 26.86 7.60 -0.61
C TYR A 413 26.63 7.17 0.83
N GLU A 414 27.45 7.64 1.78
CA GLU A 414 27.30 7.32 3.20
C GLU A 414 26.03 7.96 3.76
N LEU A 415 25.80 9.24 3.45
CA LEU A 415 24.60 9.94 3.86
C LEU A 415 23.35 9.38 3.16
N ALA A 416 23.45 9.05 1.88
CA ALA A 416 22.37 8.42 1.13
C ALA A 416 21.93 7.08 1.77
N ILE A 417 22.90 6.24 2.14
CA ILE A 417 22.66 4.97 2.84
C ILE A 417 21.89 5.19 4.15
N ASP A 418 22.26 6.21 4.93
CA ASP A 418 21.58 6.49 6.20
C ASP A 418 20.13 6.92 5.98
N TYR A 419 19.89 7.82 5.02
CA TYR A 419 18.54 8.26 4.67
C TYR A 419 17.66 7.11 4.15
N PHE A 420 18.18 6.26 3.25
CA PHE A 420 17.42 5.12 2.75
C PHE A 420 17.12 4.07 3.83
N LYS A 421 18.03 3.90 4.80
CA LYS A 421 17.75 3.09 6.00
C LYS A 421 16.61 3.67 6.84
N GLN A 422 16.60 4.99 7.05
CA GLN A 422 15.54 5.68 7.79
C GLN A 422 14.19 5.60 7.08
N SER A 423 14.18 5.68 5.74
CA SER A 423 12.97 5.56 4.93
C SER A 423 12.54 4.13 4.61
N TYR A 424 13.29 3.12 5.07
CA TYR A 424 13.08 1.71 4.73
C TYR A 424 13.13 1.40 3.21
N ASP A 425 13.84 2.22 2.43
CA ASP A 425 13.96 2.05 0.98
C ASP A 425 15.11 1.10 0.64
N ALA A 426 14.78 -0.16 0.36
CA ALA A 426 15.76 -1.20 0.00
C ALA A 426 16.45 -0.94 -1.35
N GLU A 427 15.73 -0.36 -2.32
CA GLU A 427 16.22 -0.12 -3.67
C GLU A 427 17.22 1.04 -3.67
N GLY A 428 16.82 2.19 -3.11
CA GLY A 428 17.73 3.33 -2.94
C GLY A 428 18.95 2.98 -2.09
N TYR A 429 18.78 2.19 -1.02
CA TYR A 429 19.90 1.69 -0.23
C TYR A 429 20.86 0.83 -1.07
N SER A 430 20.32 -0.06 -1.90
CA SER A 430 21.08 -0.94 -2.77
C SER A 430 21.96 -0.14 -3.73
N ASP A 431 21.41 0.88 -4.38
CA ASP A 431 22.12 1.75 -5.32
C ASP A 431 23.25 2.54 -4.65
N ALA A 432 22.98 3.13 -3.49
CA ALA A 432 23.97 3.86 -2.71
C ALA A 432 25.07 2.94 -2.20
N PHE A 433 24.71 1.76 -1.67
CA PHE A 433 25.64 0.78 -1.18
C PHE A 433 26.50 0.19 -2.30
N TRP A 434 25.91 -0.07 -3.47
CA TRP A 434 26.66 -0.51 -4.65
C TRP A 434 27.70 0.52 -5.05
N SER A 435 27.31 1.80 -5.11
CA SER A 435 28.19 2.90 -5.51
C SER A 435 29.36 3.07 -4.53
N LEU A 436 29.08 3.05 -3.22
CA LEU A 436 30.11 3.08 -2.18
C LEU A 436 31.06 1.88 -2.29
N ARG A 437 30.52 0.68 -2.48
CA ARG A 437 31.29 -0.56 -2.61
C ARG A 437 32.13 -0.56 -3.88
N TYR A 438 31.60 -0.04 -4.98
CA TYR A 438 32.29 0.09 -6.25
C TYR A 438 33.52 1.01 -6.11
N ASP A 439 33.35 2.19 -5.51
CA ASP A 439 34.45 3.12 -5.22
C ASP A 439 35.52 2.49 -4.33
N TRP A 440 35.10 1.74 -3.30
CA TRP A 440 36.02 1.00 -2.43
C TRP A 440 36.76 -0.10 -3.19
N LEU A 441 36.06 -0.89 -4.01
CA LEU A 441 36.66 -1.96 -4.81
C LEU A 441 37.68 -1.41 -5.80
N GLN A 442 37.38 -0.31 -6.49
CA GLN A 442 38.32 0.32 -7.42
C GLN A 442 39.63 0.72 -6.72
N ARG A 443 39.56 1.23 -5.49
CA ARG A 443 40.74 1.66 -4.72
C ARG A 443 41.53 0.50 -4.13
N TYR A 444 40.85 -0.54 -3.64
CA TYR A 444 41.46 -1.60 -2.83
C TYR A 444 41.48 -2.98 -3.49
N PHE A 445 41.10 -3.13 -4.75
CA PHE A 445 40.96 -4.43 -5.43
C PHE A 445 42.13 -5.39 -5.18
N PHE A 446 43.36 -4.96 -5.47
CA PHE A 446 44.55 -5.81 -5.32
C PHE A 446 44.82 -6.18 -3.86
N VAL A 447 44.63 -5.24 -2.93
CA VAL A 447 44.82 -5.47 -1.49
C VAL A 447 43.80 -6.47 -0.98
N SER A 448 42.54 -6.35 -1.40
CA SER A 448 41.46 -7.27 -1.06
C SER A 448 41.71 -8.68 -1.59
N LEU A 449 42.19 -8.80 -2.84
CA LEU A 449 42.53 -10.08 -3.45
C LEU A 449 43.68 -10.78 -2.70
N VAL A 450 44.76 -10.05 -2.41
CA VAL A 450 45.90 -10.59 -1.64
C VAL A 450 45.46 -10.97 -0.22
N SER A 451 44.67 -10.13 0.43
CA SER A 451 44.13 -10.39 1.78
C SER A 451 43.27 -11.65 1.80
N LEU A 452 42.43 -11.87 0.78
CA LEU A 452 41.62 -13.09 0.65
C LEU A 452 42.49 -14.33 0.48
N ILE A 453 43.56 -14.27 -0.33
CA ILE A 453 44.50 -15.38 -0.52
C ILE A 453 45.22 -15.71 0.79
N VAL A 454 45.71 -14.69 1.49
CA VAL A 454 46.40 -14.85 2.78
C VAL A 454 45.46 -15.38 3.86
N LEU A 455 44.24 -14.85 3.95
CA LEU A 455 43.20 -15.33 4.88
C LEU A 455 42.87 -16.80 4.59
N THR A 456 42.70 -17.16 3.33
CA THR A 456 42.42 -18.55 2.92
C THR A 456 43.58 -19.47 3.30
N ALA A 457 44.82 -19.08 3.00
CA ALA A 457 46.00 -19.85 3.38
C ALA A 457 46.12 -20.00 4.91
N ALA A 458 45.85 -18.93 5.66
CA ALA A 458 45.83 -18.92 7.12
C ALA A 458 44.74 -19.84 7.69
N LEU A 459 43.52 -19.78 7.16
CA LEU A 459 42.42 -20.68 7.56
C LEU A 459 42.75 -22.14 7.28
N VAL A 460 43.34 -22.46 6.12
CA VAL A 460 43.80 -23.82 5.80
C VAL A 460 44.91 -24.27 6.75
N PHE A 461 45.87 -23.39 7.05
CA PHE A 461 46.95 -23.68 8.00
C PHE A 461 46.43 -23.90 9.42
N LEU A 462 45.55 -23.02 9.91
CA LEU A 462 44.90 -23.12 11.21
C LEU A 462 44.05 -24.36 11.32
N PHE A 463 43.28 -24.71 10.28
CA PHE A 463 42.50 -25.93 10.23
C PHE A 463 43.40 -27.18 10.30
N LYS A 464 44.51 -27.21 9.55
CA LYS A 464 45.50 -28.29 9.65
C LYS A 464 46.09 -28.39 11.06
N ARG A 465 46.45 -27.25 11.67
CA ARG A 465 47.03 -27.20 13.02
C ARG A 465 46.03 -27.60 14.10
N ALA A 466 44.78 -27.14 14.01
CA ALA A 466 43.69 -27.54 14.89
C ALA A 466 43.41 -29.05 14.77
N LYS A 467 43.41 -29.60 13.56
CA LYS A 467 43.27 -31.04 13.33
C LYS A 467 44.39 -31.84 13.98
N THR A 468 45.64 -31.40 13.86
CA THR A 468 46.79 -32.02 14.54
C THR A 468 46.68 -31.90 16.05
N PHE A 469 46.31 -30.72 16.56
CA PHE A 469 46.11 -30.46 17.99
C PHE A 469 45.03 -31.37 18.60
N VAL A 470 43.86 -31.44 17.96
CA VAL A 470 42.74 -32.30 18.38
C VAL A 470 43.14 -33.78 18.36
N ARG A 471 43.93 -34.23 17.37
CA ARG A 471 44.42 -35.62 17.29
C ARG A 471 45.48 -35.96 18.33
N SER A 472 46.31 -34.99 18.70
CA SER A 472 47.41 -35.17 19.66
C SER A 472 46.96 -35.18 21.13
N ARG A 473 45.75 -34.68 21.43
CA ARG A 473 45.22 -34.60 22.79
C ARG A 473 44.32 -35.80 23.12
N THR A 474 44.51 -36.41 24.28
CA THR A 474 43.57 -37.40 24.82
C THR A 474 42.35 -36.68 25.42
N TRP A 475 41.24 -36.68 24.68
CA TRP A 475 40.00 -36.07 25.13
C TRP A 475 39.24 -36.97 26.10
N HIS A 476 38.51 -36.35 27.03
CA HIS A 476 37.56 -37.07 27.89
C HIS A 476 36.58 -37.87 27.01
N PRO A 477 36.22 -39.13 27.36
CA PRO A 477 35.42 -40.02 26.51
C PRO A 477 34.12 -39.40 25.98
N LYS A 478 33.40 -38.64 26.81
CA LYS A 478 32.18 -37.92 26.41
C LYS A 478 32.42 -36.85 25.34
N VAL A 479 33.53 -36.13 25.40
CA VAL A 479 33.87 -35.10 24.39
C VAL A 479 34.20 -35.75 23.06
N LYS A 480 34.94 -36.87 23.08
CA LYS A 480 35.22 -37.68 21.89
C LYS A 480 33.92 -38.23 21.28
N GLN A 481 32.99 -38.70 22.12
CA GLN A 481 31.68 -39.16 21.70
C GLN A 481 30.90 -38.02 21.00
N TYR A 482 30.66 -36.89 21.66
CA TYR A 482 29.89 -35.78 21.08
C TYR A 482 30.53 -35.23 19.79
N GLY A 483 31.86 -35.09 19.76
CA GLY A 483 32.58 -34.66 18.57
C GLY A 483 32.40 -35.62 17.39
N SER A 484 32.38 -36.93 17.65
CA SER A 484 32.11 -37.92 16.60
C SER A 484 30.64 -37.95 16.15
N GLU A 485 29.68 -37.75 17.06
CA GLU A 485 28.25 -37.66 16.74
C GLU A 485 27.93 -36.41 15.91
N LEU A 486 28.57 -35.26 16.22
CA LEU A 486 28.50 -34.06 15.38
C LEU A 486 29.22 -34.24 14.04
N GLY A 487 30.30 -35.02 14.00
CA GLY A 487 30.96 -35.40 12.75
C GLY A 487 30.05 -36.17 11.80
N ASP A 488 29.18 -37.04 12.34
CA ASP A 488 28.18 -37.77 11.55
C ASP A 488 27.15 -36.83 10.91
N ALA A 489 26.80 -35.72 11.57
CA ALA A 489 25.92 -34.70 11.01
C ALA A 489 26.47 -34.08 9.72
N PHE A 490 27.77 -33.75 9.68
CA PHE A 490 28.42 -33.25 8.46
C PHE A 490 28.61 -34.34 7.41
N TYR A 491 28.94 -35.57 7.83
CA TYR A 491 29.07 -36.70 6.91
C TYR A 491 27.74 -36.98 6.17
N LEU A 492 26.63 -36.93 6.91
CA LEU A 492 25.28 -37.16 6.40
C LEU A 492 24.88 -36.19 5.30
N ILE A 493 25.30 -34.92 5.38
CA ILE A 493 25.03 -33.92 4.34
C ILE A 493 25.52 -34.40 2.97
N PHE A 494 26.71 -35.00 2.90
CA PHE A 494 27.31 -35.41 1.63
C PHE A 494 27.06 -36.88 1.29
N HIS A 495 26.67 -37.71 2.27
CA HIS A 495 26.44 -39.14 2.11
C HIS A 495 25.12 -39.56 2.79
N PRO A 496 23.94 -39.14 2.27
CA PRO A 496 22.66 -39.28 2.98
C PRO A 496 22.33 -40.72 3.40
N TYR A 497 22.35 -41.68 2.47
CA TYR A 497 22.02 -43.08 2.75
C TYR A 497 22.93 -43.68 3.83
N ASN A 498 24.24 -43.66 3.59
CA ASN A 498 25.24 -44.20 4.52
C ASN A 498 25.22 -43.47 5.88
N GLY A 499 24.94 -42.15 5.88
CA GLY A 499 24.80 -41.36 7.08
C GLY A 499 23.61 -41.83 7.93
N PHE A 500 22.44 -42.01 7.32
CA PHE A 500 21.25 -42.50 8.04
C PHE A 500 21.40 -43.96 8.50
N TYR A 501 22.10 -44.82 7.76
CA TYR A 501 22.41 -46.19 8.23
C TYR A 501 23.26 -46.16 9.51
N ARG A 502 24.31 -45.32 9.53
CA ARG A 502 25.14 -45.14 10.75
C ARG A 502 24.32 -44.59 11.92
N LEU A 503 23.39 -43.69 11.66
CA LEU A 503 22.50 -43.15 12.70
C LEU A 503 21.53 -44.22 13.22
N LYS A 504 20.98 -45.09 12.36
CA LYS A 504 20.07 -46.17 12.77
C LYS A 504 20.73 -47.14 13.75
N GLU A 505 22.00 -47.48 13.53
CA GLU A 505 22.76 -48.41 14.38
C GLU A 505 23.34 -47.76 15.66
N ARG A 506 23.30 -46.44 15.76
CA ARG A 506 23.99 -45.67 16.81
C ARG A 506 23.01 -45.02 17.77
N ASN A 507 23.28 -45.14 19.06
CA ASN A 507 22.52 -44.50 20.13
C ASN A 507 23.05 -43.08 20.40
N ILE A 508 22.56 -42.10 19.64
CA ILE A 508 22.99 -40.69 19.76
C ILE A 508 22.58 -40.09 21.11
N SER A 509 23.47 -39.30 21.71
CA SER A 509 23.20 -38.62 22.97
C SER A 509 22.10 -37.57 22.83
N TRP A 510 21.16 -37.53 23.79
CA TRP A 510 20.16 -36.46 23.88
C TRP A 510 20.77 -35.05 23.88
N PHE A 511 21.97 -34.91 24.45
CA PHE A 511 22.70 -33.63 24.43
C PHE A 511 22.94 -33.14 22.99
N VAL A 512 23.37 -34.03 22.08
CA VAL A 512 23.65 -33.67 20.68
C VAL A 512 22.37 -33.36 19.92
N ILE A 513 21.30 -34.12 20.14
CA ILE A 513 19.99 -33.87 19.53
C ILE A 513 19.47 -32.48 19.94
N ILE A 514 19.47 -32.18 21.25
CA ILE A 514 19.04 -30.88 21.78
C ILE A 514 19.96 -29.76 21.26
N LEU A 515 21.27 -29.99 21.22
CA LEU A 515 22.23 -29.01 20.71
C LEU A 515 21.95 -28.64 19.25
N ILE A 516 21.67 -29.60 18.37
CA ILE A 516 21.34 -29.31 16.96
C ILE A 516 20.06 -28.45 16.87
N VAL A 517 19.03 -28.77 17.64
CA VAL A 517 17.79 -27.98 17.67
C VAL A 517 18.05 -26.56 18.18
N LEU A 518 18.81 -26.42 19.27
CA LEU A 518 19.19 -25.11 19.82
C LEU A 518 20.05 -24.30 18.84
N LEU A 519 20.95 -24.95 18.10
CA LEU A 519 21.74 -24.32 17.04
C LEU A 519 20.86 -23.86 15.88
N ALA A 520 19.87 -24.67 15.46
CA ALA A 520 18.91 -24.25 14.44
C ALA A 520 18.12 -23.01 14.88
N ILE A 521 17.63 -23.00 16.13
CA ILE A 521 16.94 -21.85 16.73
C ILE A 521 17.88 -20.63 16.79
N GLY A 522 19.10 -20.81 17.29
CA GLY A 522 20.09 -19.74 17.44
C GLY A 522 20.49 -19.13 16.10
N VAL A 523 20.75 -19.96 15.09
CA VAL A 523 21.08 -19.52 13.72
C VAL A 523 19.90 -18.84 13.06
N HIS A 524 18.68 -19.31 13.30
CA HIS A 524 17.47 -18.65 12.80
C HIS A 524 17.31 -17.25 13.40
N ILE A 525 17.41 -17.11 14.73
CA ILE A 525 17.38 -15.82 15.42
C ILE A 525 18.49 -14.91 14.90
N TRP A 526 19.72 -15.43 14.81
CA TRP A 526 20.84 -14.67 14.29
C TRP A 526 20.66 -14.28 12.82
N SER A 527 20.02 -15.10 11.99
CA SER A 527 19.73 -14.75 10.59
C SER A 527 18.74 -13.58 10.47
N ILE A 528 17.87 -13.39 11.45
CA ILE A 528 16.95 -12.26 11.49
C ILE A 528 17.70 -10.98 11.85
N PHE A 529 18.48 -11.00 12.95
CA PHE A 529 19.14 -9.80 13.48
C PHE A 529 20.52 -9.50 12.88
N GLY A 530 21.15 -10.49 12.27
CA GLY A 530 22.49 -10.42 11.70
C GLY A 530 22.51 -10.29 10.17
N SER A 531 21.36 -10.34 9.51
CA SER A 531 21.28 -10.09 8.06
C SER A 531 21.41 -8.60 7.75
N GLY A 532 21.89 -8.29 6.53
CA GLY A 532 21.93 -6.93 6.03
C GLY A 532 20.55 -6.31 5.86
N PHE A 533 20.51 -4.98 5.75
CA PHE A 533 19.28 -4.20 5.66
C PHE A 533 18.33 -4.65 4.54
N ILE A 534 18.86 -5.00 3.36
CA ILE A 534 18.08 -5.48 2.21
C ILE A 534 17.25 -6.74 2.55
N ALA A 535 17.72 -7.59 3.47
CA ALA A 535 17.02 -8.78 3.90
C ALA A 535 15.73 -8.46 4.68
N HIS A 536 15.75 -7.37 5.45
CA HIS A 536 14.67 -6.94 6.33
C HIS A 536 14.59 -5.41 6.33
N PRO A 537 14.06 -4.77 5.26
CA PRO A 537 14.00 -3.33 5.12
C PRO A 537 12.81 -2.77 5.92
N PHE A 538 12.76 -3.07 7.21
CA PHE A 538 11.72 -2.61 8.12
C PHE A 538 12.25 -2.62 9.55
N ASN A 539 11.50 -2.00 10.46
CA ASN A 539 11.88 -1.97 11.85
C ASN A 539 11.84 -3.37 12.48
N LEU A 540 13.00 -3.93 12.83
CA LEU A 540 13.11 -5.25 13.46
C LEU A 540 12.36 -5.36 14.80
N ALA A 541 12.02 -4.24 15.46
CA ALA A 541 11.20 -4.25 16.67
C ALA A 541 9.76 -4.74 16.41
N TRP A 542 9.27 -4.62 15.17
CA TRP A 542 7.95 -5.13 14.77
C TRP A 542 7.99 -6.63 14.42
N PHE A 543 9.19 -7.22 14.33
CA PHE A 543 9.33 -8.62 13.96
C PHE A 543 8.88 -9.57 15.09
N ASN A 544 7.90 -10.42 14.78
CA ASN A 544 7.40 -11.41 15.74
C ASN A 544 8.29 -12.65 15.79
N VAL A 545 9.33 -12.59 16.63
CA VAL A 545 10.27 -13.72 16.84
C VAL A 545 9.55 -14.99 17.28
N ARG A 546 8.48 -14.89 18.08
CA ARG A 546 7.73 -16.06 18.57
C ARG A 546 7.06 -16.81 17.43
N LEU A 547 6.36 -16.08 16.57
CA LEU A 547 5.72 -16.67 15.39
C LEU A 547 6.76 -17.27 14.44
N SER A 548 7.88 -16.59 14.26
CA SER A 548 8.97 -17.07 13.41
C SER A 548 9.59 -18.39 13.93
N LEU A 549 9.80 -18.50 15.24
CA LEU A 549 10.27 -19.74 15.87
C LEU A 549 9.23 -20.87 15.79
N LEU A 550 7.94 -20.53 15.93
CA LEU A 550 6.86 -21.51 15.75
C LEU A 550 6.87 -22.06 14.31
N MET A 551 7.03 -21.19 13.32
CA MET A 551 7.12 -21.59 11.91
C MET A 551 8.37 -22.44 11.59
N LEU A 552 9.45 -22.33 12.38
CA LEU A 552 10.61 -23.20 12.26
C LEU A 552 10.39 -24.58 12.90
N ILE A 553 9.84 -24.61 14.12
CA ILE A 553 9.76 -25.83 14.95
C ILE A 553 8.53 -26.67 14.61
N ALA A 554 7.38 -26.06 14.32
CA ALA A 554 6.12 -26.79 14.13
C ALA A 554 6.16 -27.73 12.90
N PRO A 555 6.65 -27.33 11.71
CA PRO A 555 6.76 -28.26 10.58
C PRO A 555 7.67 -29.46 10.88
N TRP A 556 8.80 -29.23 11.57
CA TRP A 556 9.71 -30.30 11.97
C TRP A 556 9.07 -31.27 12.96
N LEU A 557 8.38 -30.76 13.98
CA LEU A 557 7.72 -31.59 14.99
C LEU A 557 6.55 -32.38 14.38
N THR A 558 5.74 -31.72 13.55
CA THR A 558 4.62 -32.37 12.86
C THR A 558 5.10 -33.40 11.85
N TRP A 559 6.22 -33.16 11.18
CA TRP A 559 6.89 -34.18 10.37
C TRP A 559 7.27 -35.41 11.18
N ILE A 560 7.97 -35.25 12.31
CA ILE A 560 8.39 -36.39 13.15
C ILE A 560 7.18 -37.24 13.56
N ILE A 561 6.12 -36.59 14.04
CA ILE A 561 4.92 -37.27 14.53
C ILE A 561 4.21 -37.98 13.37
N ALA A 562 3.91 -37.27 12.28
CA ALA A 562 3.20 -37.83 11.14
C ALA A 562 4.00 -38.95 10.47
N ASN A 563 5.30 -38.73 10.24
CA ASN A 563 6.17 -39.71 9.60
C ASN A 563 6.26 -41.00 10.42
N TYR A 564 6.40 -40.90 11.74
CA TYR A 564 6.38 -42.08 12.61
C TYR A 564 5.03 -42.79 12.55
N LEU A 565 3.91 -42.09 12.77
CA LEU A 565 2.58 -42.69 12.80
C LEU A 565 2.23 -43.40 11.49
N VAL A 566 2.44 -42.74 10.35
CA VAL A 566 2.13 -43.31 9.03
C VAL A 566 3.02 -44.50 8.74
N SER A 567 4.32 -44.40 9.04
CA SER A 567 5.25 -45.50 8.79
C SER A 567 4.99 -46.71 9.70
N SER A 568 4.60 -46.49 10.97
CA SER A 568 4.20 -47.59 11.86
C SER A 568 2.95 -48.32 11.35
N VAL A 569 1.97 -47.61 10.79
CA VAL A 569 0.77 -48.23 10.19
C VAL A 569 1.12 -49.07 8.96
N LYS A 570 2.15 -48.68 8.20
CA LYS A 570 2.63 -49.41 7.02
C LYS A 570 3.64 -50.52 7.34
N GLY A 571 3.90 -50.81 8.60
CA GLY A 571 4.85 -51.87 8.99
C GLY A 571 6.32 -51.46 8.91
N GLY A 572 6.63 -50.16 8.91
CA GLY A 572 7.99 -49.65 8.95
C GLY A 572 8.71 -49.99 10.26
N GLU A 573 9.98 -50.34 10.18
CA GLU A 573 10.77 -50.87 11.32
C GLU A 573 11.23 -49.81 12.33
N GLY A 574 11.27 -48.55 11.92
CA GLY A 574 11.88 -47.46 12.68
C GLY A 574 11.13 -47.11 13.97
N ARG A 575 11.88 -46.96 15.07
CA ARG A 575 11.36 -46.52 16.37
C ARG A 575 11.19 -45.00 16.42
N PHE A 576 10.27 -44.50 17.24
CA PHE A 576 10.04 -43.05 17.37
C PHE A 576 11.33 -42.25 17.67
N ARG A 577 12.19 -42.77 18.54
CA ARG A 577 13.48 -42.13 18.86
C ARG A 577 14.42 -42.08 17.65
N GLU A 578 14.43 -43.11 16.81
CA GLU A 578 15.24 -43.18 15.60
C GLU A 578 14.75 -42.18 14.55
N VAL A 579 13.42 -42.05 14.40
CA VAL A 579 12.81 -41.02 13.55
C VAL A 579 13.13 -39.62 14.06
N LEU A 580 13.04 -39.38 15.37
CA LEU A 580 13.35 -38.09 15.99
C LEU A 580 14.82 -37.70 15.79
N GLN A 581 15.77 -38.59 16.10
CA GLN A 581 17.19 -38.30 15.94
C GLN A 581 17.54 -38.08 14.46
N ALA A 582 17.01 -38.91 13.55
CA ALA A 582 17.32 -38.81 12.13
C ALA A 582 16.69 -37.55 11.51
N SER A 583 15.45 -37.20 11.87
CA SER A 583 14.81 -35.94 11.46
C SER A 583 15.55 -34.72 12.00
N THR A 584 16.14 -34.80 13.21
CA THR A 584 16.97 -33.72 13.77
C THR A 584 18.24 -33.51 12.94
N PHE A 585 18.91 -34.59 12.56
CA PHE A 585 20.10 -34.53 11.72
C PHE A 585 19.80 -34.06 10.28
N ALA A 586 18.59 -34.32 9.77
CA ALA A 586 18.14 -33.82 8.47
C ALA A 586 18.01 -32.28 8.41
N ILE A 587 17.94 -31.58 9.55
CA ILE A 587 17.89 -30.12 9.62
C ILE A 587 19.28 -29.48 9.58
N VAL A 588 20.38 -30.23 9.74
CA VAL A 588 21.74 -29.67 9.75
C VAL A 588 22.08 -28.80 8.51
N PRO A 589 21.60 -29.08 7.28
CA PRO A 589 21.76 -28.16 6.15
C PRO A 589 21.18 -26.76 6.39
N PHE A 590 20.07 -26.65 7.14
CA PHE A 590 19.51 -25.36 7.56
C PHE A 590 20.56 -24.53 8.30
N ILE A 591 21.23 -25.14 9.28
CA ILE A 591 22.28 -24.48 10.08
C ILE A 591 23.45 -24.08 9.18
N VAL A 592 23.97 -25.03 8.41
CA VAL A 592 25.20 -24.85 7.62
C VAL A 592 25.02 -23.85 6.48
N MET A 593 23.86 -23.82 5.82
CA MET A 593 23.61 -22.94 4.69
C MET A 593 23.09 -21.54 5.09
N THR A 594 22.37 -21.44 6.22
CA THR A 594 21.87 -20.13 6.69
C THR A 594 23.00 -19.23 7.21
N ILE A 595 24.08 -19.81 7.76
CA ILE A 595 25.24 -19.03 8.23
C ILE A 595 25.88 -18.19 7.11
N PRO A 596 26.37 -18.79 6.01
CA PRO A 596 26.96 -18.02 4.92
C PRO A 596 25.94 -17.13 4.21
N ALA A 597 24.67 -17.53 4.08
CA ALA A 597 23.63 -16.69 3.51
C ALA A 597 23.45 -15.38 4.31
N THR A 598 23.43 -15.47 5.65
CA THR A 598 23.32 -14.29 6.53
C THR A 598 24.55 -13.38 6.42
N LEU A 599 25.76 -13.95 6.28
CA LEU A 599 26.96 -13.14 6.07
C LEU A 599 26.93 -12.44 4.70
N LEU A 600 26.51 -13.16 3.66
CA LEU A 600 26.42 -12.62 2.30
C LEU A 600 25.36 -11.53 2.18
N SER A 601 24.24 -11.62 2.91
CA SER A 601 23.18 -10.59 2.87
C SER A 601 23.65 -9.21 3.35
N ASN A 602 24.78 -9.11 4.04
CA ASN A 602 25.40 -7.84 4.44
C ASN A 602 26.32 -7.22 3.36
N VAL A 603 26.62 -7.96 2.30
CA VAL A 603 27.61 -7.57 1.27
C VAL A 603 26.97 -7.49 -0.12
N LEU A 604 25.92 -8.27 -0.35
CA LEU A 604 25.20 -8.31 -1.61
C LEU A 604 24.20 -7.16 -1.72
N VAL A 605 24.06 -6.67 -2.95
CA VAL A 605 23.04 -5.71 -3.36
C VAL A 605 21.79 -6.43 -3.87
N LEU A 606 20.71 -5.69 -4.14
CA LEU A 606 19.41 -6.26 -4.55
C LEU A 606 19.52 -7.05 -5.87
N GLU A 607 20.31 -6.57 -6.84
CA GLU A 607 20.56 -7.23 -8.12
C GLU A 607 21.34 -8.54 -7.96
N GLU A 608 22.11 -8.67 -6.87
CA GLU A 608 22.89 -9.85 -6.53
C GLU A 608 22.11 -10.83 -5.63
N TRP A 609 20.89 -10.46 -5.21
CA TRP A 609 20.09 -11.20 -4.23
C TRP A 609 19.71 -12.62 -4.70
N ILE A 610 19.70 -12.85 -6.02
CA ILE A 610 19.53 -14.17 -6.64
C ILE A 610 20.44 -15.25 -6.02
N VAL A 611 21.63 -14.87 -5.53
CA VAL A 611 22.56 -15.78 -4.86
C VAL A 611 22.01 -16.26 -3.52
N ILE A 612 21.41 -15.37 -2.73
CA ILE A 612 20.77 -15.71 -1.45
C ILE A 612 19.56 -16.59 -1.71
N ASP A 613 18.74 -16.28 -2.71
CA ASP A 613 17.58 -17.07 -3.08
C ASP A 613 17.97 -18.48 -3.50
N LEU A 614 19.03 -18.63 -4.29
CA LEU A 614 19.57 -19.93 -4.67
C LEU A 614 20.00 -20.75 -3.44
N ILE A 615 20.71 -20.13 -2.48
CA ILE A 615 21.09 -20.81 -1.23
C ILE A 615 19.85 -21.24 -0.45
N HIS A 616 18.81 -20.42 -0.38
CA HIS A 616 17.55 -20.74 0.29
C HIS A 616 16.80 -21.89 -0.38
N GLN A 617 16.71 -21.90 -1.71
CA GLN A 617 16.09 -22.99 -2.47
C GLN A 617 16.86 -24.30 -2.28
N LEU A 618 18.18 -24.26 -2.40
CA LEU A 618 19.04 -25.43 -2.18
C LEU A 618 18.92 -25.95 -0.73
N LYS A 619 18.86 -25.06 0.26
CA LYS A 619 18.65 -25.40 1.68
C LYS A 619 17.39 -26.23 1.88
N TRP A 620 16.25 -25.75 1.38
CA TRP A 620 14.97 -26.45 1.55
C TRP A 620 14.88 -27.73 0.73
N LEU A 621 15.35 -27.70 -0.53
CA LEU A 621 15.42 -28.89 -1.37
C LEU A 621 16.25 -29.99 -0.71
N TRP A 622 17.39 -29.64 -0.12
CA TRP A 622 18.27 -30.60 0.53
C TRP A 622 17.64 -31.19 1.80
N ILE A 623 16.98 -30.37 2.62
CA ILE A 623 16.26 -30.85 3.82
C ILE A 623 15.16 -31.85 3.41
N ILE A 624 14.36 -31.53 2.39
CA ILE A 624 13.30 -32.42 1.89
C ILE A 624 13.90 -33.76 1.40
N LEU A 625 15.00 -33.69 0.64
CA LEU A 625 15.71 -34.88 0.17
C LEU A 625 16.24 -35.72 1.35
N LEU A 626 16.82 -35.09 2.37
CA LEU A 626 17.29 -35.81 3.56
C LEU A 626 16.15 -36.43 4.35
N LEU A 627 15.01 -35.75 4.51
CA LEU A 627 13.84 -36.31 5.19
C LEU A 627 13.24 -37.51 4.42
N PHE A 628 13.28 -37.46 3.08
CA PHE A 628 12.89 -38.58 2.24
C PHE A 628 13.83 -39.78 2.42
N VAL A 629 15.15 -39.58 2.28
CA VAL A 629 16.14 -40.65 2.46
C VAL A 629 16.11 -41.20 3.89
N MET A 630 15.90 -40.33 4.88
CA MET A 630 15.72 -40.72 6.27
C MET A 630 14.55 -41.70 6.42
N THR A 631 13.40 -41.37 5.84
CA THR A 631 12.21 -42.24 5.88
C THR A 631 12.52 -43.61 5.28
N GLN A 632 13.21 -43.63 4.14
CA GLN A 632 13.59 -44.87 3.47
C GLN A 632 14.49 -45.76 4.34
N VAL A 633 15.56 -45.19 4.89
CA VAL A 633 16.58 -45.95 5.63
C VAL A 633 16.11 -46.36 7.03
N ILE A 634 15.47 -45.44 7.77
CA ILE A 634 15.04 -45.69 9.14
C ILE A 634 13.93 -46.75 9.16
N HIS A 635 12.93 -46.63 8.28
CA HIS A 635 11.81 -47.57 8.22
C HIS A 635 12.06 -48.80 7.35
N ASN A 636 13.20 -48.88 6.66
CA ASN A 636 13.57 -49.98 5.77
C ASN A 636 12.56 -50.17 4.62
N PHE A 637 12.15 -49.08 4.00
CA PHE A 637 11.24 -49.10 2.86
C PHE A 637 12.00 -49.12 1.52
N ASP A 638 11.37 -49.68 0.50
CA ASP A 638 11.82 -49.49 -0.88
C ASP A 638 11.54 -48.05 -1.35
N PHE A 639 12.17 -47.63 -2.45
CA PHE A 639 12.01 -46.28 -2.98
C PHE A 639 10.54 -45.91 -3.25
N LEU A 640 9.78 -46.78 -3.93
CA LEU A 640 8.39 -46.54 -4.27
C LEU A 640 7.49 -46.50 -3.04
N GLU A 641 7.77 -47.33 -2.05
CA GLU A 641 7.05 -47.35 -0.79
C GLU A 641 7.33 -46.09 0.02
N SER A 642 8.59 -45.66 0.08
CA SER A 642 9.01 -44.39 0.70
C SER A 642 8.33 -43.19 0.05
N PHE A 643 8.20 -43.18 -1.28
CA PHE A 643 7.48 -42.13 -2.00
C PHE A 643 6.00 -42.08 -1.63
N LYS A 644 5.32 -43.24 -1.62
CA LYS A 644 3.92 -43.33 -1.15
C LYS A 644 3.79 -42.95 0.32
N ASN A 645 4.78 -43.30 1.16
CA ASN A 645 4.80 -42.97 2.58
C ASN A 645 4.96 -41.48 2.83
N ALA A 646 5.88 -40.83 2.10
CA ALA A 646 6.05 -39.38 2.14
C ALA A 646 4.76 -38.65 1.72
N GLY A 647 4.09 -39.11 0.65
CA GLY A 647 2.80 -38.54 0.22
C GLY A 647 1.71 -38.62 1.30
N ILE A 648 1.55 -39.79 1.96
CA ILE A 648 0.58 -39.93 3.06
C ILE A 648 1.02 -39.13 4.29
N THR A 649 2.32 -39.08 4.60
CA THR A 649 2.85 -38.26 5.70
C THR A 649 2.49 -36.79 5.50
N LEU A 650 2.68 -36.24 4.30
CA LEU A 650 2.31 -34.86 3.98
C LEU A 650 0.80 -34.63 4.10
N PHE A 651 -0.02 -35.58 3.65
CA PHE A 651 -1.47 -35.53 3.84
C PHE A 651 -1.85 -35.52 5.33
N THR A 652 -1.24 -36.38 6.14
CA THR A 652 -1.45 -36.42 7.60
C THR A 652 -1.03 -35.13 8.28
N ILE A 653 0.09 -34.51 7.87
CA ILE A 653 0.48 -33.18 8.33
C ILE A 653 -0.60 -32.16 7.99
N GLY A 654 -1.10 -32.14 6.75
CA GLY A 654 -2.19 -31.24 6.34
C GLY A 654 -3.43 -31.38 7.23
N VAL A 655 -3.85 -32.62 7.50
CA VAL A 655 -4.97 -32.90 8.42
C VAL A 655 -4.67 -32.41 9.84
N MET A 656 -3.48 -32.68 10.38
CA MET A 656 -3.07 -32.20 11.70
C MET A 656 -3.11 -30.67 11.81
N TRP A 657 -2.62 -29.97 10.79
CA TRP A 657 -2.63 -28.50 10.77
C TRP A 657 -4.04 -27.93 10.71
N ILE A 658 -4.96 -28.55 9.95
CA ILE A 658 -6.38 -28.19 9.97
C ILE A 658 -6.94 -28.29 11.40
N PHE A 659 -6.68 -29.41 12.09
CA PHE A 659 -7.13 -29.59 13.47
C PHE A 659 -6.50 -28.59 14.44
N ILE A 660 -5.19 -28.30 14.31
CA ILE A 660 -4.50 -27.31 15.15
C ILE A 660 -5.10 -25.93 14.94
N ILE A 661 -5.32 -25.52 13.69
CA ILE A 661 -5.92 -24.21 13.36
C ILE A 661 -7.33 -24.10 13.94
N ILE A 662 -8.17 -25.12 13.74
CA ILE A 662 -9.53 -25.15 14.30
C ILE A 662 -9.49 -25.07 15.83
N PHE A 663 -8.60 -25.85 16.47
CA PHE A 663 -8.45 -25.86 17.92
C PHE A 663 -8.00 -24.50 18.48
N VAL A 664 -7.01 -23.86 17.84
CA VAL A 664 -6.52 -22.53 18.23
C VAL A 664 -7.62 -21.48 18.03
N ALA A 665 -8.35 -21.51 16.91
CA ALA A 665 -9.45 -20.59 16.64
C ALA A 665 -10.58 -20.73 17.68
N LEU A 666 -11.00 -21.97 17.99
CA LEU A 666 -12.01 -22.24 19.02
C LEU A 666 -11.53 -21.81 20.41
N SER A 667 -10.27 -22.06 20.76
CA SER A 667 -9.68 -21.65 22.03
C SER A 667 -9.59 -20.13 22.16
N GLY A 668 -9.27 -19.43 21.06
CA GLY A 668 -9.28 -17.97 20.99
C GLY A 668 -10.67 -17.39 21.25
N ASN A 669 -11.69 -17.92 20.57
CA ASN A 669 -13.08 -17.51 20.77
C ASN A 669 -13.53 -17.73 22.23
N LEU A 670 -13.10 -18.83 22.85
CA LEU A 670 -13.41 -19.13 24.25
C LEU A 670 -12.74 -18.12 25.20
N LEU A 671 -11.46 -17.77 24.96
CA LEU A 671 -10.75 -16.77 25.76
C LEU A 671 -11.35 -15.38 25.59
N ASP A 672 -11.75 -15.00 24.38
CA ASP A 672 -12.41 -13.73 24.10
C ASP A 672 -13.76 -13.63 24.82
N PHE A 673 -14.54 -14.72 24.83
CA PHE A 673 -15.75 -14.81 25.63
C PHE A 673 -15.47 -14.56 27.12
N PHE A 674 -14.48 -15.24 27.72
CA PHE A 674 -14.12 -15.01 29.13
C PHE A 674 -13.61 -13.59 29.38
N ASN A 675 -12.84 -13.02 28.46
CA ASN A 675 -12.36 -11.64 28.57
C ASN A 675 -13.52 -10.63 28.50
N GLN A 676 -14.51 -10.87 27.65
CA GLN A 676 -15.72 -10.05 27.57
C GLN A 676 -16.50 -10.13 28.89
N VAL A 677 -16.75 -11.33 29.41
CA VAL A 677 -17.42 -11.54 30.70
C VAL A 677 -16.65 -10.86 31.84
N TYR A 678 -15.32 -11.00 31.87
CA TYR A 678 -14.47 -10.35 32.89
C TYR A 678 -14.55 -8.82 32.82
N ARG A 679 -14.52 -8.24 31.62
CA ARG A 679 -14.67 -6.79 31.42
C ARG A 679 -16.05 -6.29 31.83
N GLU A 680 -17.10 -7.06 31.54
CA GLU A 680 -18.47 -6.72 31.92
C GLU A 680 -18.64 -6.72 33.45
N VAL A 681 -18.08 -7.72 34.14
CA VAL A 681 -18.09 -7.78 35.61
C VAL A 681 -17.31 -6.62 36.26
N ILE A 682 -16.19 -6.17 35.68
CA ILE A 682 -15.41 -5.04 36.22
C ILE A 682 -16.06 -3.68 35.93
N ASN A 683 -16.72 -3.54 34.78
CA ASN A 683 -17.34 -2.28 34.39
C ASN A 683 -18.73 -2.06 35.02
N TYR A 684 -19.41 -3.14 35.45
CA TYR A 684 -20.76 -3.09 36.00
C TYR A 684 -20.92 -3.63 37.44
N GLY A 685 -19.85 -4.12 38.06
CA GLY A 685 -19.81 -4.53 39.49
C GLY A 685 -18.91 -3.62 40.30
#